data_AF-A0A8H4NEU7-F1
#
_entry.id   AF-A0A8H4NEU7-F1
#
_cell.length_a   1.000
_cell.length_b   1.000
_cell.length_c   1.000
_cell.angle_alpha   90.00
_cell.angle_beta   90.00
_cell.angle_gamma   90.00
#
_symmetry.space_group_name_H-M   'P 1'
#
loop_
_entity.id
_entity.type
_entity.pdbx_description
1 polymer ?
#
loop_
_entity_poly.entity_id
_entity_poly.type
_entity_poly.pdbx_seq_one_letter_code
_entity_poly.pdbx_strand_id
1 'polypeptide(L)'
;MPRILRWTMSRPQILFLSCIGFAVALTAMLYGNIIKPSTVTSVFSKTMSTRPVVVVGSGLAGLSASYEALQRGAPSVHLLDRAPKPGGNSIKASSGINGAGTKYQRAAGVESDTLFYSDSVRSAGSRFHLTQPPVDREALITKLTAESAAAVNWLVDEIGVDLSVVAPLGGHSVARTHRGAGKTPPGAAIIIALLNKLKENEKFSITNLAEVKALLKEGNTVKGVEYEFEGKKHNLEGSVLFASGGFAGDATGLLARYRPDLKGIPSTNEERPGSHDILTAVGAELLDMDSVQIHPTGFVDPATPNSMLKFLAAEMLRGEGGILLSPEGSRFVNEMDTREHVSNAIMKLPTATDGDGVIKQWDITILLDPGASAVSANHIGFYEWKGLLKKVKVRDLKPAQIAAVDKYAKAVAEGTDDEFGRKQRGRWTLKAGEENRDENIYIGRVTPITHFTMGGVAIDEKARVLTKNDDKLVPIPGLFAAGEITGGIHGDNRLGGSSLLECVVYGRTAGAEVVGSAQCESQHMYEGQGEHDNLVWDKNDEDFEAAQQQMRLKTFCRKVEGFVQQKFGRSATLISPLIIGGFNILYRLIFSRIGSLLQTGKDKYEVAGRPVTLNMTEMVRLANIPRSILPPESQTYTVADKWYTVLAEMHVAQLVFQHNDLVTSEDDCRTICRASGFLKILGHHSQLGFCQKHYHRALLTLAFSGYGVMTFAQEYTYAGPKQFILDPPWWLLLETAEMWSQDLEDWRKTYESRLGIWLSAMEKAEASMGTPAYNTFPVPLSRYMRESWQTGRFFLSYAARKSWAFDAMYWNLLDERFFGDRDPGVVKGDLWKTRIDLLMRELLWSPLYRGRWPRARKAYRRMG
;
A
#
# COMPACT_ATOMS: atom_id res chain seq x y z
N MET A 1 66.97 -15.81 13.36
CA MET A 1 67.58 -14.46 13.42
C MET A 1 67.63 -13.89 12.00
N PRO A 2 67.70 -12.55 11.80
CA PRO A 2 67.47 -11.45 12.76
C PRO A 2 65.99 -10.98 12.65
N ARG A 3 65.50 -9.73 12.83
CA ARG A 3 66.04 -8.43 13.32
C ARG A 3 64.86 -7.66 13.98
N ILE A 4 65.13 -6.66 14.82
CA ILE A 4 64.12 -5.76 15.45
C ILE A 4 64.44 -4.31 15.06
N LEU A 5 63.42 -3.46 14.92
CA LEU A 5 63.56 -2.00 14.84
C LEU A 5 62.52 -1.32 15.76
N ARG A 6 62.99 -0.65 16.82
CA ARG A 6 62.19 0.24 17.67
C ARG A 6 62.35 1.68 17.19
N TRP A 7 61.28 2.46 17.20
CA TRP A 7 61.32 3.93 17.06
C TRP A 7 61.18 4.61 18.43
N THR A 8 61.95 5.66 18.66
CA THR A 8 61.86 6.53 19.84
C THR A 8 61.55 7.96 19.40
N MET A 9 60.52 8.58 19.99
CA MET A 9 60.19 9.99 19.75
C MET A 9 61.10 10.93 20.54
N SER A 10 61.34 12.14 20.01
CA SER A 10 62.25 13.11 20.61
C SER A 10 61.53 14.16 21.46
N ARG A 11 62.22 14.70 22.48
CA ARG A 11 61.68 15.68 23.44
C ARG A 11 60.95 16.90 22.82
N PRO A 12 61.35 17.48 21.68
CA PRO A 12 60.61 18.59 21.06
C PRO A 12 59.16 18.23 20.67
N GLN A 13 58.90 16.98 20.27
CA GLN A 13 57.57 16.53 19.85
C GLN A 13 56.60 16.44 21.02
N ILE A 14 57.11 16.08 22.21
CA ILE A 14 56.32 16.00 23.46
C ILE A 14 55.93 17.42 23.93
N LEU A 15 56.82 18.40 23.81
CA LEU A 15 56.55 19.81 24.11
C LEU A 15 55.54 20.44 23.16
N PHE A 16 55.58 20.11 21.86
CA PHE A 16 54.63 20.64 20.88
C PHE A 16 53.19 20.15 21.14
N LEU A 17 53.03 18.87 21.50
CA LEU A 17 51.72 18.28 21.82
C LEU A 17 51.11 18.82 23.11
N SER A 18 51.92 19.10 24.15
CA SER A 18 51.41 19.65 25.41
C SER A 18 50.97 21.11 25.29
N CYS A 19 51.61 21.93 24.44
CA CYS A 19 51.15 23.29 24.15
C CYS A 19 49.79 23.31 23.43
N ILE A 20 49.54 22.39 22.49
CA ILE A 20 48.24 22.29 21.79
C ILE A 20 47.12 21.88 22.75
N GLY A 21 47.37 20.92 23.65
CA GLY A 21 46.38 20.51 24.66
C GLY A 21 45.94 21.66 25.57
N PHE A 22 46.89 22.52 25.97
CA PHE A 22 46.59 23.69 26.82
C PHE A 22 45.76 24.75 26.08
N ALA A 23 46.05 25.01 24.80
CA ALA A 23 45.29 25.95 23.98
C ALA A 23 43.83 25.52 23.77
N VAL A 24 43.60 24.22 23.51
CA VAL A 24 42.25 23.67 23.32
C VAL A 24 41.43 23.76 24.61
N ALA A 25 42.03 23.45 25.76
CA ALA A 25 41.36 23.55 27.06
C ALA A 25 40.96 25.00 27.40
N LEU A 26 41.85 25.98 27.14
CA LEU A 26 41.56 27.40 27.37
C LEU A 26 40.43 27.91 26.47
N THR A 27 40.41 27.47 25.20
CA THR A 27 39.37 27.83 24.24
C THR A 27 38.01 27.26 24.64
N ALA A 28 37.96 26.03 25.14
CA ALA A 28 36.73 25.40 25.64
C ALA A 28 36.16 26.10 26.89
N MET A 29 37.01 26.53 27.83
CA MET A 29 36.57 27.32 28.99
C MET A 29 36.02 28.69 28.60
N LEU A 30 36.64 29.37 27.62
CA LEU A 30 36.20 30.71 27.19
C LEU A 30 34.87 30.69 26.40
N TYR A 31 34.54 29.60 25.71
CA TYR A 31 33.29 29.46 24.96
C TYR A 31 32.10 28.88 25.76
N GLY A 32 32.32 28.32 26.95
CA GLY A 32 31.30 27.65 27.75
C GLY A 32 30.13 28.53 28.25
N ASN A 33 30.28 29.86 28.23
CA ASN A 33 29.35 30.80 28.89
C ASN A 33 28.31 31.48 27.96
N ILE A 34 28.25 31.14 26.66
CA ILE A 34 27.45 31.92 25.68
C ILE A 34 26.12 31.25 25.26
N ILE A 35 25.88 29.96 25.57
CA ILE A 35 24.64 29.26 25.15
C ILE A 35 23.75 28.94 26.35
N LYS A 36 22.68 29.75 26.54
CA LYS A 36 21.65 29.47 27.56
C LYS A 36 20.79 28.24 27.17
N PRO A 37 20.28 27.44 28.12
CA PRO A 37 19.62 26.15 27.81
C PRO A 37 18.23 26.25 27.14
N SER A 38 17.64 27.45 27.03
CA SER A 38 16.24 27.64 26.65
C SER A 38 15.92 27.41 25.16
N THR A 39 16.92 27.37 24.28
CA THR A 39 16.69 27.16 22.83
C THR A 39 16.53 25.68 22.46
N VAL A 40 17.14 24.77 23.22
CA VAL A 40 17.20 23.34 22.87
C VAL A 40 15.83 22.66 23.03
N THR A 41 15.08 23.01 24.07
CA THR A 41 13.76 22.41 24.37
C THR A 41 12.69 22.72 23.31
N SER A 42 12.85 23.81 22.54
CA SER A 42 11.93 24.17 21.46
C SER A 42 12.11 23.30 20.20
N VAL A 43 13.35 22.91 19.89
CA VAL A 43 13.67 22.20 18.63
C VAL A 43 13.31 20.70 18.70
N PHE A 44 13.34 20.09 19.88
CA PHE A 44 13.03 18.66 20.05
C PHE A 44 11.53 18.29 20.01
N SER A 45 10.62 19.27 19.86
CA SER A 45 9.16 19.03 19.84
C SER A 45 8.57 18.79 18.43
N LYS A 46 9.36 18.91 17.36
CA LYS A 46 8.89 18.75 15.97
C LYS A 46 9.52 17.53 15.28
N THR A 47 8.85 16.36 15.38
CA THR A 47 8.74 15.27 14.36
C THR A 47 7.98 14.03 14.90
N MET A 48 6.88 14.25 15.62
CA MET A 48 5.81 13.25 15.78
C MET A 48 4.49 13.99 15.59
N SER A 49 3.45 13.33 15.05
CA SER A 49 2.09 13.87 15.26
C SER A 49 1.86 13.90 16.77
N THR A 50 1.60 15.09 17.31
CA THR A 50 1.20 15.26 18.72
C THR A 50 -0.29 15.07 18.91
N ARG A 51 -1.09 15.09 17.82
CA ARG A 51 -2.54 14.87 17.87
C ARG A 51 -2.86 13.38 17.82
N PRO A 52 -3.83 12.92 18.63
CA PRO A 52 -4.33 11.56 18.54
C PRO A 52 -5.15 11.35 17.26
N VAL A 53 -5.41 10.08 16.93
CA VAL A 53 -6.36 9.71 15.87
C VAL A 53 -7.71 9.38 16.51
N VAL A 54 -8.79 9.95 15.99
CA VAL A 54 -10.16 9.68 16.42
C VAL A 54 -10.85 8.83 15.37
N VAL A 55 -11.26 7.61 15.74
CA VAL A 55 -11.94 6.68 14.84
C VAL A 55 -13.40 6.55 15.25
N VAL A 56 -14.33 6.77 14.32
CA VAL A 56 -15.77 6.76 14.59
C VAL A 56 -16.40 5.50 14.03
N GLY A 57 -16.63 4.51 14.89
CA GLY A 57 -17.20 3.20 14.56
C GLY A 57 -16.20 2.04 14.71
N SER A 58 -16.63 0.95 15.34
CA SER A 58 -15.83 -0.26 15.66
C SER A 58 -16.09 -1.43 14.70
N GLY A 59 -16.66 -1.16 13.53
CA GLY A 59 -16.72 -2.13 12.43
C GLY A 59 -15.32 -2.48 11.92
N LEU A 60 -15.26 -3.41 10.96
CA LEU A 60 -13.97 -3.88 10.42
C LEU A 60 -13.09 -2.73 9.92
N ALA A 61 -13.67 -1.73 9.25
CA ALA A 61 -12.93 -0.58 8.76
C ALA A 61 -12.24 0.21 9.89
N GLY A 62 -12.95 0.50 10.98
CA GLY A 62 -12.41 1.27 12.10
C GLY A 62 -11.35 0.51 12.90
N LEU A 63 -11.50 -0.80 13.05
CA LEU A 63 -10.50 -1.65 13.70
C LEU A 63 -9.23 -1.81 12.82
N SER A 64 -9.39 -2.05 11.51
CA SER A 64 -8.28 -2.09 10.56
C SER A 64 -7.52 -0.75 10.50
N ALA A 65 -8.25 0.37 10.49
CA ALA A 65 -7.67 1.71 10.55
C ALA A 65 -6.92 1.98 11.84
N SER A 66 -7.51 1.60 12.98
CA SER A 66 -6.88 1.77 14.31
C SER A 66 -5.59 0.97 14.42
N TYR A 67 -5.57 -0.25 13.88
CA TYR A 67 -4.37 -1.10 13.87
C TYR A 67 -3.26 -0.48 13.01
N GLU A 68 -3.56 -0.14 11.75
CA GLU A 68 -2.57 0.45 10.86
C GLU A 68 -2.05 1.79 11.40
N ALA A 69 -2.90 2.67 11.93
CA ALA A 69 -2.48 3.94 12.53
C ALA A 69 -1.49 3.75 13.69
N LEU A 70 -1.69 2.74 14.54
CA LEU A 70 -0.76 2.40 15.62
C LEU A 70 0.57 1.86 15.06
N GLN A 71 0.55 1.01 14.04
CA GLN A 71 1.79 0.53 13.38
C GLN A 71 2.55 1.66 12.68
N ARG A 72 1.85 2.69 12.17
CA ARG A 72 2.46 3.89 11.59
C ARG A 72 2.91 4.92 12.63
N GLY A 73 2.77 4.61 13.92
CA GLY A 73 3.32 5.41 15.02
C GLY A 73 2.42 6.53 15.53
N ALA A 74 1.10 6.41 15.38
CA ALA A 74 0.14 7.30 16.06
C ALA A 74 0.46 7.41 17.58
N PRO A 75 0.33 8.61 18.19
CA PRO A 75 0.62 8.79 19.61
C PRO A 75 -0.39 8.03 20.48
N SER A 76 -1.68 8.12 20.14
CA SER A 76 -2.78 7.28 20.62
C SER A 76 -3.88 7.21 19.56
N VAL A 77 -4.75 6.19 19.70
CA VAL A 77 -5.97 6.02 18.90
C VAL A 77 -7.17 5.89 19.84
N HIS A 78 -8.15 6.76 19.66
CA HIS A 78 -9.40 6.76 20.41
C HIS A 78 -10.54 6.36 19.48
N LEU A 79 -11.07 5.15 19.68
CA LEU A 79 -12.21 4.64 18.92
C LEU A 79 -13.51 4.92 19.69
N LEU A 80 -14.43 5.65 19.09
CA LEU A 80 -15.77 5.92 19.62
C LEU A 80 -16.80 5.07 18.89
N ASP A 81 -17.67 4.37 19.62
CA ASP A 81 -18.81 3.67 19.04
C ASP A 81 -20.07 3.90 19.86
N ARG A 82 -21.18 4.23 19.17
CA ARG A 82 -22.52 4.40 19.77
C ARG A 82 -23.14 3.08 20.24
N ALA A 83 -22.66 1.94 19.76
CA ALA A 83 -23.14 0.63 20.15
C ALA A 83 -22.68 0.26 21.57
N PRO A 84 -23.43 -0.56 22.32
CA PRO A 84 -22.98 -1.12 23.60
C PRO A 84 -21.87 -2.18 23.44
N LYS A 85 -21.69 -2.73 22.23
CA LYS A 85 -20.71 -3.77 21.91
C LYS A 85 -20.10 -3.51 20.53
N PRO A 86 -18.80 -3.78 20.33
CA PRO A 86 -18.14 -3.47 19.08
C PRO A 86 -18.44 -4.46 17.94
N GLY A 87 -18.15 -4.05 16.71
CA GLY A 87 -18.13 -4.90 15.51
C GLY A 87 -19.17 -4.59 14.43
N GLY A 88 -20.18 -3.77 14.74
CA GLY A 88 -21.19 -3.29 13.78
C GLY A 88 -21.87 -4.39 12.96
N ASN A 89 -22.06 -4.15 11.66
CA ASN A 89 -22.54 -5.19 10.73
C ASN A 89 -21.44 -6.21 10.36
N SER A 90 -20.16 -5.81 10.43
CA SER A 90 -19.03 -6.67 10.05
C SER A 90 -18.98 -7.96 10.86
N ILE A 91 -19.29 -7.92 12.16
CA ILE A 91 -19.30 -9.10 13.04
C ILE A 91 -20.37 -10.14 12.64
N LYS A 92 -21.40 -9.72 11.90
CA LYS A 92 -22.52 -10.57 11.44
C LYS A 92 -22.24 -11.27 10.11
N ALA A 93 -21.14 -10.92 9.42
CA ALA A 93 -20.85 -11.42 8.09
C ALA A 93 -20.52 -12.93 8.08
N SER A 94 -21.27 -13.68 7.28
CA SER A 94 -21.21 -15.16 7.22
C SER A 94 -20.49 -15.72 5.99
N SER A 95 -20.50 -15.01 4.86
CA SER A 95 -20.00 -15.55 3.58
C SER A 95 -18.47 -15.62 3.49
N GLY A 96 -17.77 -14.59 3.96
CA GLY A 96 -16.31 -14.45 3.90
C GLY A 96 -15.83 -13.13 3.29
N ILE A 97 -14.53 -13.02 3.05
CA ILE A 97 -13.83 -11.85 2.50
C ILE A 97 -13.16 -12.21 1.17
N ASN A 98 -13.22 -11.32 0.16
CA ASN A 98 -12.61 -11.60 -1.14
C ASN A 98 -11.10 -11.39 -1.17
N GLY A 99 -10.38 -12.25 -1.90
CA GLY A 99 -8.96 -12.10 -2.21
C GLY A 99 -8.57 -12.84 -3.49
N ALA A 100 -8.02 -12.13 -4.47
CA ALA A 100 -7.56 -12.69 -5.74
C ALA A 100 -6.04 -12.86 -5.75
N GLY A 101 -5.53 -14.01 -6.21
CA GLY A 101 -4.11 -14.36 -6.22
C GLY A 101 -3.55 -14.87 -4.88
N THR A 102 -4.41 -15.27 -3.93
CA THR A 102 -3.98 -15.71 -2.59
C THR A 102 -3.31 -17.10 -2.59
N LYS A 103 -2.53 -17.39 -1.54
CA LYS A 103 -1.95 -18.72 -1.30
C LYS A 103 -3.02 -19.82 -1.17
N TYR A 104 -4.19 -19.47 -0.65
CA TYR A 104 -5.31 -20.40 -0.47
C TYR A 104 -6.11 -20.63 -1.75
N GLN A 105 -6.20 -19.66 -2.67
CA GLN A 105 -6.77 -19.90 -4.00
C GLN A 105 -5.97 -20.96 -4.77
N ARG A 106 -4.64 -20.83 -4.81
CA ARG A 106 -3.77 -21.85 -5.44
C ARG A 106 -3.93 -23.22 -4.79
N ALA A 107 -3.95 -23.28 -3.46
CA ALA A 107 -4.20 -24.53 -2.73
C ALA A 107 -5.59 -25.15 -3.01
N ALA A 108 -6.57 -24.34 -3.43
CA ALA A 108 -7.91 -24.77 -3.84
C ALA A 108 -8.03 -25.04 -5.36
N GLY A 109 -6.92 -25.07 -6.11
CA GLY A 109 -6.90 -25.34 -7.56
C GLY A 109 -7.16 -24.12 -8.45
N VAL A 110 -7.13 -22.90 -7.90
CA VAL A 110 -7.21 -21.64 -8.66
C VAL A 110 -5.79 -21.09 -8.88
N GLU A 111 -5.17 -21.45 -9.99
CA GLU A 111 -3.79 -21.06 -10.34
C GLU A 111 -3.62 -19.54 -10.49
N SER A 112 -4.61 -18.85 -11.08
CA SER A 112 -4.61 -17.40 -11.30
C SER A 112 -6.03 -16.83 -11.31
N ASP A 113 -6.17 -15.59 -10.87
CA ASP A 113 -7.45 -14.85 -10.81
C ASP A 113 -7.26 -13.40 -11.25
N THR A 114 -7.17 -13.20 -12.56
CA THR A 114 -7.11 -11.88 -13.21
C THR A 114 -8.48 -11.24 -13.42
N LEU A 115 -9.57 -11.95 -13.08
CA LEU A 115 -10.95 -11.56 -13.40
C LEU A 115 -11.62 -10.74 -12.29
N PHE A 116 -10.97 -10.52 -11.13
CA PHE A 116 -11.63 -9.86 -10.01
C PHE A 116 -11.97 -8.38 -10.29
N TYR A 117 -11.13 -7.66 -11.03
CA TYR A 117 -11.42 -6.30 -11.49
C TYR A 117 -12.66 -6.26 -12.39
N SER A 118 -12.69 -7.09 -13.45
CA SER A 118 -13.80 -7.13 -14.41
C SER A 118 -15.10 -7.65 -13.79
N ASP A 119 -15.04 -8.55 -12.81
CA ASP A 119 -16.19 -8.96 -12.00
C ASP A 119 -16.73 -7.83 -11.12
N SER A 120 -15.85 -7.01 -10.57
CA SER A 120 -16.22 -5.86 -9.73
C SER A 120 -16.82 -4.73 -10.56
N VAL A 121 -16.22 -4.38 -11.70
CA VAL A 121 -16.77 -3.41 -12.67
C VAL A 121 -18.13 -3.87 -13.21
N ARG A 122 -18.26 -5.14 -13.60
CA ARG A 122 -19.55 -5.72 -14.06
C ARG A 122 -20.62 -5.65 -12.97
N SER A 123 -20.24 -5.81 -11.70
CA SER A 123 -21.15 -5.66 -10.56
C SER A 123 -21.49 -4.19 -10.27
N ALA A 124 -20.55 -3.27 -10.46
CA ALA A 124 -20.76 -1.83 -10.29
C ALA A 124 -21.65 -1.21 -11.39
N GLY A 125 -21.82 -1.89 -12.52
CA GLY A 125 -22.87 -1.60 -13.50
C GLY A 125 -22.74 -0.23 -14.16
N SER A 126 -23.89 0.40 -14.43
CA SER A 126 -23.99 1.70 -15.09
C SER A 126 -23.32 2.82 -14.30
N ARG A 127 -23.42 2.82 -12.97
CA ARG A 127 -22.79 3.82 -12.09
C ARG A 127 -21.26 3.88 -12.19
N PHE A 128 -20.60 2.79 -12.61
CA PHE A 128 -19.15 2.80 -12.85
C PHE A 128 -18.75 3.85 -13.91
N HIS A 129 -19.60 4.06 -14.93
CA HIS A 129 -19.32 4.96 -16.04
C HIS A 129 -19.78 6.42 -15.81
N LEU A 130 -20.23 6.77 -14.61
CA LEU A 130 -20.64 8.14 -14.30
C LEU A 130 -19.42 9.07 -14.17
N THR A 131 -19.40 10.13 -14.98
CA THR A 131 -18.38 11.19 -14.96
C THR A 131 -18.70 12.32 -13.97
N GLN A 132 -19.90 12.32 -13.37
CA GLN A 132 -20.34 13.34 -12.41
C GLN A 132 -21.04 12.69 -11.20
N PRO A 133 -20.71 13.12 -9.96
CA PRO A 133 -19.56 13.96 -9.63
C PRO A 133 -18.23 13.25 -9.96
N PRO A 134 -17.13 14.00 -10.19
CA PRO A 134 -15.91 13.48 -10.82
C PRO A 134 -15.03 12.71 -9.84
N VAL A 135 -15.48 11.52 -9.47
CA VAL A 135 -14.75 10.56 -8.61
C VAL A 135 -14.13 9.47 -9.48
N ASP A 136 -12.86 9.17 -9.23
CA ASP A 136 -12.12 8.12 -9.92
C ASP A 136 -12.52 6.72 -9.43
N ARG A 137 -13.68 6.26 -9.90
CA ARG A 137 -14.23 4.92 -9.62
C ARG A 137 -13.30 3.81 -10.14
N GLU A 138 -12.53 4.06 -11.19
CA GLU A 138 -11.57 3.11 -11.73
C GLU A 138 -10.39 2.90 -10.79
N ALA A 139 -9.76 3.99 -10.28
CA ALA A 139 -8.73 3.88 -9.25
C ALA A 139 -9.26 3.20 -7.98
N LEU A 140 -10.48 3.53 -7.55
CA LEU A 140 -11.09 2.93 -6.35
C LEU A 140 -11.27 1.40 -6.47
N ILE A 141 -11.77 0.90 -7.61
CA ILE A 141 -11.94 -0.54 -7.86
C ILE A 141 -10.60 -1.23 -8.14
N THR A 142 -9.69 -0.57 -8.85
CA THR A 142 -8.32 -1.07 -9.11
C THR A 142 -7.60 -1.32 -7.79
N LYS A 143 -7.58 -0.34 -6.89
CA LYS A 143 -6.97 -0.47 -5.55
C LYS A 143 -7.62 -1.59 -4.74
N LEU A 144 -8.96 -1.64 -4.69
CA LEU A 144 -9.71 -2.67 -3.95
C LEU A 144 -9.30 -4.08 -4.39
N THR A 145 -9.20 -4.31 -5.70
CA THR A 145 -8.95 -5.64 -6.27
C THR A 145 -7.47 -6.02 -6.26
N ALA A 146 -6.56 -5.08 -6.56
CA ALA A 146 -5.12 -5.29 -6.51
C ALA A 146 -4.58 -5.56 -5.11
N GLU A 147 -5.08 -4.85 -4.08
CA GLU A 147 -4.64 -5.03 -2.68
C GLU A 147 -5.33 -6.23 -1.99
N SER A 148 -6.22 -6.95 -2.69
CA SER A 148 -7.09 -7.95 -2.06
C SER A 148 -6.34 -9.16 -1.48
N ALA A 149 -5.30 -9.65 -2.15
CA ALA A 149 -4.45 -10.70 -1.57
C ALA A 149 -3.68 -10.20 -0.34
N ALA A 150 -3.20 -8.96 -0.35
CA ALA A 150 -2.47 -8.38 0.77
C ALA A 150 -3.40 -8.17 1.99
N ALA A 151 -4.67 -7.79 1.77
CA ALA A 151 -5.69 -7.70 2.79
C ALA A 151 -5.98 -9.06 3.47
N VAL A 152 -6.16 -10.13 2.68
CA VAL A 152 -6.37 -11.49 3.20
C VAL A 152 -5.13 -12.02 3.92
N ASN A 153 -3.95 -11.90 3.31
CA ASN A 153 -2.70 -12.37 3.92
C ASN A 153 -2.41 -11.63 5.23
N TRP A 154 -2.68 -10.32 5.33
CA TRP A 154 -2.54 -9.56 6.57
C TRP A 154 -3.45 -10.07 7.70
N LEU A 155 -4.74 -10.34 7.40
CA LEU A 155 -5.66 -10.92 8.38
C LEU A 155 -5.19 -12.29 8.90
N VAL A 156 -4.54 -13.08 8.05
CA VAL A 156 -4.01 -14.40 8.43
C VAL A 156 -2.70 -14.27 9.18
N ASP A 157 -1.70 -13.67 8.55
CA ASP A 157 -0.29 -13.76 8.94
C ASP A 157 0.07 -12.75 10.04
N GLU A 158 -0.54 -11.55 10.05
CA GLU A 158 -0.33 -10.57 11.12
C GLU A 158 -1.40 -10.66 12.21
N ILE A 159 -2.69 -10.85 11.87
CA ILE A 159 -3.78 -10.82 12.85
C ILE A 159 -4.10 -12.21 13.44
N GLY A 160 -3.82 -13.30 12.72
CA GLY A 160 -4.03 -14.67 13.20
C GLY A 160 -5.41 -15.25 12.95
N VAL A 161 -6.12 -14.78 11.91
CA VAL A 161 -7.45 -15.27 11.53
C VAL A 161 -7.33 -16.46 10.55
N ASP A 162 -8.07 -17.54 10.79
CA ASP A 162 -8.23 -18.60 9.78
C ASP A 162 -9.14 -18.12 8.63
N LEU A 163 -8.54 -18.03 7.44
CA LEU A 163 -9.19 -17.68 6.16
C LEU A 163 -8.84 -18.71 5.06
N SER A 164 -8.52 -19.95 5.47
CA SER A 164 -7.96 -20.98 4.60
C SER A 164 -8.93 -21.59 3.59
N VAL A 165 -10.25 -21.53 3.84
CA VAL A 165 -11.27 -22.11 2.96
C VAL A 165 -11.70 -21.09 1.91
N VAL A 166 -11.56 -21.45 0.63
CA VAL A 166 -12.04 -20.66 -0.50
C VAL A 166 -13.40 -21.17 -0.96
N ALA A 167 -14.34 -20.25 -1.18
CA ALA A 167 -15.69 -20.55 -1.65
C ALA A 167 -16.05 -19.74 -2.91
N PRO A 168 -16.84 -20.31 -3.83
CA PRO A 168 -17.54 -19.54 -4.86
C PRO A 168 -18.73 -18.80 -4.27
N LEU A 169 -19.03 -17.61 -4.79
CA LEU A 169 -20.24 -16.84 -4.53
C LEU A 169 -20.84 -16.33 -5.85
N GLY A 170 -22.14 -16.01 -5.84
CA GLY A 170 -22.84 -15.46 -7.02
C GLY A 170 -22.22 -14.16 -7.53
N GLY A 171 -22.16 -14.02 -8.85
CA GLY A 171 -21.58 -12.86 -9.56
C GLY A 171 -20.07 -12.98 -9.86
N HIS A 172 -19.36 -13.87 -9.17
CA HIS A 172 -17.93 -14.13 -9.42
C HIS A 172 -17.73 -15.11 -10.57
N SER A 173 -16.72 -14.86 -11.41
CA SER A 173 -16.24 -15.84 -12.41
C SER A 173 -15.32 -16.90 -11.82
N VAL A 174 -14.70 -16.64 -10.65
CA VAL A 174 -13.74 -17.55 -9.99
C VAL A 174 -13.98 -17.56 -8.47
N ALA A 175 -13.80 -18.71 -7.82
CA ALA A 175 -13.88 -18.84 -6.38
C ALA A 175 -12.75 -18.04 -5.69
N ARG A 176 -13.12 -17.01 -4.92
CA ARG A 176 -12.17 -16.07 -4.27
C ARG A 176 -12.60 -15.58 -2.89
N THR A 177 -13.70 -16.12 -2.34
CA THR A 177 -14.20 -15.69 -1.03
C THR A 177 -13.63 -16.59 0.07
N HIS A 178 -12.82 -15.99 0.93
CA HIS A 178 -12.10 -16.64 2.02
C HIS A 178 -12.89 -16.66 3.33
N ARG A 179 -12.84 -17.79 4.02
CA ARG A 179 -13.42 -18.01 5.36
C ARG A 179 -12.63 -19.09 6.10
N GLY A 180 -12.85 -19.21 7.41
CA GLY A 180 -12.25 -20.28 8.20
C GLY A 180 -12.91 -21.64 7.96
N ALA A 181 -12.20 -22.71 8.33
CA ALA A 181 -12.73 -24.07 8.38
C ALA A 181 -13.56 -24.36 9.65
N GLY A 182 -13.41 -23.51 10.67
CA GLY A 182 -14.14 -23.61 11.94
C GLY A 182 -15.62 -23.21 11.87
N LYS A 183 -16.34 -23.42 12.99
CA LYS A 183 -17.77 -23.08 13.12
C LYS A 183 -18.06 -21.59 13.33
N THR A 184 -17.03 -20.78 13.63
CA THR A 184 -17.17 -19.34 13.88
C THR A 184 -17.38 -18.60 12.56
N PRO A 185 -18.44 -17.77 12.40
CA PRO A 185 -18.63 -16.96 11.21
C PRO A 185 -17.39 -16.08 10.91
N PRO A 186 -16.98 -15.90 9.65
CA PRO A 186 -15.75 -15.20 9.29
C PRO A 186 -15.74 -13.75 9.79
N GLY A 187 -16.87 -13.03 9.74
CA GLY A 187 -16.99 -11.69 10.30
C GLY A 187 -16.70 -11.63 11.80
N ALA A 188 -17.24 -12.58 12.57
CA ALA A 188 -16.99 -12.68 14.01
C ALA A 188 -15.53 -13.04 14.31
N ALA A 189 -14.94 -13.99 13.57
CA ALA A 189 -13.54 -14.39 13.74
C ALA A 189 -12.59 -13.20 13.50
N ILE A 190 -12.78 -12.44 12.43
CA ILE A 190 -11.97 -11.26 12.09
C ILE A 190 -12.08 -10.18 13.17
N ILE A 191 -13.31 -9.80 13.54
CA ILE A 191 -13.56 -8.73 14.51
C ILE A 191 -12.99 -9.06 15.89
N ILE A 192 -13.17 -10.30 16.36
CA ILE A 192 -12.64 -10.74 17.67
C ILE A 192 -11.12 -10.72 17.68
N ALA A 193 -10.46 -11.23 16.63
CA ALA A 193 -9.00 -11.25 16.55
C ALA A 193 -8.41 -9.84 16.52
N LEU A 194 -8.97 -8.93 15.72
CA LEU A 194 -8.55 -7.52 15.66
C LEU A 194 -8.75 -6.80 17.00
N LEU A 195 -9.90 -6.98 17.65
CA LEU A 195 -10.18 -6.37 18.96
C LEU A 195 -9.21 -6.86 20.04
N ASN A 196 -8.83 -8.14 20.02
CA ASN A 196 -7.86 -8.69 20.97
C ASN A 196 -6.47 -8.06 20.73
N LYS A 197 -5.97 -8.10 19.49
CA LYS A 197 -4.69 -7.48 19.09
C LYS A 197 -4.62 -5.98 19.41
N LEU A 198 -5.71 -5.24 19.25
CA LEU A 198 -5.75 -3.81 19.57
C LEU A 198 -5.71 -3.54 21.08
N LYS A 199 -6.39 -4.37 21.89
CA LYS A 199 -6.40 -4.23 23.36
C LYS A 199 -5.06 -4.58 24.03
N GLU A 200 -4.16 -5.26 23.33
CA GLU A 200 -2.78 -5.48 23.78
C GLU A 200 -1.92 -4.19 23.75
N ASN A 201 -2.38 -3.14 23.06
CA ASN A 201 -1.65 -1.88 22.91
C ASN A 201 -2.22 -0.78 23.82
N GLU A 202 -1.44 -0.34 24.81
CA GLU A 202 -1.81 0.71 25.79
C GLU A 202 -2.18 2.06 25.14
N LYS A 203 -1.79 2.29 23.89
CA LYS A 203 -2.14 3.51 23.12
C LYS A 203 -3.51 3.44 22.45
N PHE A 204 -4.16 2.28 22.46
CA PHE A 204 -5.50 2.09 21.93
C PHE A 204 -6.54 2.19 23.05
N SER A 205 -7.60 2.95 22.83
CA SER A 205 -8.77 2.97 23.69
C SER A 205 -10.05 2.88 22.86
N ILE A 206 -11.05 2.16 23.37
CA ILE A 206 -12.39 2.09 22.79
C ILE A 206 -13.44 2.52 23.81
N THR A 207 -14.31 3.46 23.42
CA THR A 207 -15.44 3.94 24.22
C THR A 207 -16.74 3.55 23.52
N ASN A 208 -17.41 2.54 24.07
CA ASN A 208 -18.75 2.14 23.65
C ASN A 208 -19.80 3.11 24.23
N LEU A 209 -21.01 3.13 23.67
CA LEU A 209 -22.08 4.11 24.00
C LEU A 209 -21.66 5.59 23.82
N ALA A 210 -20.62 5.85 23.01
CA ALA A 210 -20.17 7.19 22.67
C ALA A 210 -20.64 7.54 21.25
N GLU A 211 -21.64 8.42 21.13
CA GLU A 211 -22.21 8.81 19.85
C GLU A 211 -21.66 10.16 19.38
N VAL A 212 -20.87 10.17 18.32
CA VAL A 212 -20.43 11.41 17.66
C VAL A 212 -21.65 12.13 17.08
N LYS A 213 -21.80 13.41 17.42
CA LYS A 213 -22.92 14.27 17.00
C LYS A 213 -22.49 15.33 15.98
N ALA A 214 -21.24 15.80 16.05
CA ALA A 214 -20.72 16.82 15.14
C ALA A 214 -19.19 16.69 14.95
N LEU A 215 -18.69 17.32 13.88
CA LEU A 215 -17.26 17.52 13.63
C LEU A 215 -16.83 18.92 14.08
N LEU A 216 -15.66 19.02 14.70
CA LEU A 216 -15.05 20.30 15.09
C LEU A 216 -14.18 20.80 13.94
N LYS A 217 -14.44 22.04 13.45
CA LYS A 217 -13.68 22.68 12.38
C LYS A 217 -12.91 23.91 12.87
N GLU A 218 -11.77 24.17 12.23
CA GLU A 218 -11.09 25.47 12.25
C GLU A 218 -10.81 25.87 10.79
N GLY A 219 -11.54 26.87 10.28
CA GLY A 219 -11.61 27.13 8.85
C GLY A 219 -12.16 25.92 8.09
N ASN A 220 -11.43 25.45 7.07
CA ASN A 220 -11.80 24.27 6.30
C ASN A 220 -11.31 22.94 6.90
N THR A 221 -10.39 22.97 7.87
CA THR A 221 -9.77 21.79 8.47
C THR A 221 -10.63 21.21 9.58
N VAL A 222 -10.86 19.90 9.58
CA VAL A 222 -11.46 19.16 10.70
C VAL A 222 -10.36 18.86 11.73
N LYS A 223 -10.63 19.20 13.00
CA LYS A 223 -9.68 19.06 14.12
C LYS A 223 -10.18 18.18 15.27
N GLY A 224 -11.35 17.56 15.15
CA GLY A 224 -11.89 16.69 16.19
C GLY A 224 -13.38 16.41 16.03
N VAL A 225 -13.97 15.85 17.10
CA VAL A 225 -15.40 15.50 17.18
C VAL A 225 -16.04 16.04 18.46
N GLU A 226 -17.31 16.44 18.37
CA GLU A 226 -18.21 16.50 19.53
C GLU A 226 -18.96 15.17 19.62
N TYR A 227 -18.94 14.54 20.79
CA TYR A 227 -19.65 13.28 21.04
C TYR A 227 -20.44 13.32 22.35
N GLU A 228 -21.51 12.55 22.39
CA GLU A 228 -22.32 12.34 23.59
C GLU A 228 -21.94 11.01 24.25
N PHE A 229 -21.68 11.05 25.56
CA PHE A 229 -21.38 9.88 26.38
C PHE A 229 -21.87 10.12 27.82
N GLU A 230 -22.55 9.13 28.41
CA GLU A 230 -23.22 9.24 29.72
C GLU A 230 -24.19 10.45 29.83
N GLY A 231 -24.89 10.77 28.74
CA GLY A 231 -25.84 11.90 28.67
C GLY A 231 -25.18 13.28 28.74
N LYS A 232 -23.86 13.36 28.54
CA LYS A 232 -23.08 14.61 28.51
C LYS A 232 -22.39 14.75 27.16
N LYS A 233 -22.23 16.00 26.71
CA LYS A 233 -21.39 16.34 25.56
C LYS A 233 -19.93 16.43 25.96
N HIS A 234 -19.05 15.92 25.11
CA HIS A 234 -17.60 15.92 25.24
C HIS A 234 -16.98 16.29 23.90
N ASN A 235 -15.81 16.92 23.93
CA ASN A 235 -15.02 17.22 22.74
C ASN A 235 -13.73 16.39 22.75
N LEU A 236 -13.34 15.88 21.59
CA LEU A 236 -12.08 15.16 21.41
C LEU A 236 -11.37 15.68 20.16
N GLU A 237 -10.25 16.37 20.37
CA GLU A 237 -9.39 16.87 19.30
C GLU A 237 -8.50 15.76 18.74
N GLY A 238 -8.31 15.75 17.42
CA GLY A 238 -7.52 14.76 16.70
C GLY A 238 -7.78 14.79 15.19
N SER A 239 -7.03 13.99 14.45
CA SER A 239 -7.37 13.73 13.04
C SER A 239 -8.47 12.67 12.98
N VAL A 240 -9.51 12.90 12.17
CA VAL A 240 -10.78 12.16 12.30
C VAL A 240 -10.98 11.19 11.14
N LEU A 241 -11.37 9.95 11.46
CA LEU A 241 -11.64 8.88 10.52
C LEU A 241 -13.03 8.28 10.78
N PHE A 242 -13.94 8.41 9.81
CA PHE A 242 -15.28 7.81 9.88
C PHE A 242 -15.30 6.38 9.34
N ALA A 243 -15.74 5.44 10.17
CA ALA A 243 -15.88 4.02 9.87
C ALA A 243 -17.21 3.48 10.41
N SER A 244 -18.25 4.31 10.38
CA SER A 244 -19.53 4.10 11.08
C SER A 244 -20.53 3.20 10.34
N GLY A 245 -20.20 2.78 9.12
CA GLY A 245 -21.04 1.92 8.27
C GLY A 245 -22.16 2.68 7.53
N GLY A 246 -22.98 1.92 6.80
CA GLY A 246 -24.03 2.46 5.94
C GLY A 246 -25.33 2.83 6.65
N PHE A 247 -26.35 3.13 5.84
CA PHE A 247 -27.66 3.60 6.30
C PHE A 247 -28.83 2.66 5.96
N ALA A 248 -28.57 1.41 5.57
CA ALA A 248 -29.63 0.46 5.21
C ALA A 248 -30.67 0.20 6.32
N GLY A 249 -30.28 0.34 7.59
CA GLY A 249 -31.16 0.22 8.76
C GLY A 249 -31.92 1.51 9.12
N ASP A 250 -31.65 2.62 8.45
CA ASP A 250 -32.27 3.93 8.70
C ASP A 250 -33.56 4.11 7.88
N ALA A 251 -34.51 3.19 8.07
CA ALA A 251 -35.67 3.00 7.20
C ALA A 251 -36.65 4.18 7.13
N THR A 252 -36.53 5.15 8.04
CA THR A 252 -37.35 6.36 8.12
C THR A 252 -36.53 7.65 7.99
N GLY A 253 -35.20 7.60 8.12
CA GLY A 253 -34.28 8.72 7.91
C GLY A 253 -33.66 8.71 6.50
N LEU A 254 -32.35 8.48 6.40
CA LEU A 254 -31.61 8.58 5.13
C LEU A 254 -32.13 7.63 4.05
N LEU A 255 -32.55 6.40 4.40
CA LEU A 255 -33.12 5.49 3.40
C LEU A 255 -34.40 6.09 2.81
N ALA A 256 -35.30 6.61 3.63
CA ALA A 256 -36.54 7.24 3.16
C ALA A 256 -36.28 8.54 2.38
N ARG A 257 -35.16 9.25 2.65
CA ARG A 257 -34.76 10.47 1.93
C ARG A 257 -34.31 10.17 0.49
N TYR A 258 -33.49 9.15 0.29
CA TYR A 258 -32.89 8.82 -1.02
C TYR A 258 -33.60 7.69 -1.77
N ARG A 259 -34.34 6.82 -1.06
CA ARG A 259 -35.17 5.73 -1.59
C ARG A 259 -36.54 5.71 -0.90
N PRO A 260 -37.40 6.70 -1.18
CA PRO A 260 -38.73 6.78 -0.56
C PRO A 260 -39.62 5.57 -0.87
N ASP A 261 -39.37 4.85 -1.97
CA ASP A 261 -40.00 3.57 -2.32
C ASP A 261 -39.66 2.44 -1.32
N LEU A 262 -38.52 2.54 -0.65
CA LEU A 262 -38.05 1.62 0.38
C LEU A 262 -38.35 2.09 1.82
N LYS A 263 -39.05 3.21 2.00
CA LYS A 263 -39.44 3.69 3.34
C LYS A 263 -40.16 2.58 4.13
N GLY A 264 -39.70 2.35 5.35
CA GLY A 264 -40.27 1.33 6.24
C GLY A 264 -39.94 -0.13 5.89
N ILE A 265 -39.08 -0.40 4.89
CA ILE A 265 -38.63 -1.78 4.63
C ILE A 265 -37.75 -2.28 5.79
N PRO A 266 -37.92 -3.53 6.25
CA PRO A 266 -37.01 -4.13 7.23
C PRO A 266 -35.58 -4.29 6.68
N SER A 267 -34.61 -4.48 7.57
CA SER A 267 -33.18 -4.53 7.24
C SER A 267 -32.44 -5.68 7.93
N THR A 268 -31.29 -6.10 7.39
CA THR A 268 -30.31 -6.92 8.14
C THR A 268 -29.50 -6.10 9.15
N ASN A 269 -29.57 -4.77 9.04
CA ASN A 269 -28.75 -3.84 9.78
C ASN A 269 -29.54 -3.33 11.00
N GLU A 270 -28.84 -2.95 12.07
CA GLU A 270 -29.52 -2.40 13.25
C GLU A 270 -30.24 -1.09 12.92
N GLU A 271 -31.46 -0.94 13.43
CA GLU A 271 -32.29 0.25 13.25
C GLU A 271 -31.64 1.45 13.95
N ARG A 272 -30.93 2.27 13.18
CA ARG A 272 -30.19 3.45 13.65
C ARG A 272 -30.06 4.48 12.53
N PRO A 273 -30.09 5.79 12.84
CA PRO A 273 -29.77 6.85 11.88
C PRO A 273 -28.40 6.65 11.23
N GLY A 274 -28.27 6.95 9.94
CA GLY A 274 -26.96 7.03 9.29
C GLY A 274 -26.21 8.30 9.69
N SER A 275 -24.88 8.27 9.70
CA SER A 275 -24.00 9.37 10.12
C SER A 275 -23.61 10.33 8.99
N HIS A 276 -24.08 10.11 7.76
CA HIS A 276 -23.73 10.92 6.57
C HIS A 276 -24.00 12.42 6.76
N ASP A 277 -25.10 12.77 7.43
CA ASP A 277 -25.46 14.18 7.68
C ASP A 277 -24.39 14.94 8.51
N ILE A 278 -23.60 14.24 9.34
CA ILE A 278 -22.47 14.81 10.10
C ILE A 278 -21.31 15.18 9.17
N LEU A 279 -21.09 14.39 8.10
CA LEU A 279 -20.04 14.61 7.12
C LEU A 279 -20.45 15.69 6.11
N THR A 280 -21.70 15.68 5.64
CA THR A 280 -22.21 16.75 4.76
C THR A 280 -22.27 18.11 5.46
N ALA A 281 -22.51 18.14 6.78
CA ALA A 281 -22.48 19.38 7.57
C ALA A 281 -21.11 20.09 7.55
N VAL A 282 -20.01 19.40 7.22
CA VAL A 282 -18.69 20.01 7.00
C VAL A 282 -18.32 20.24 5.54
N GLY A 283 -19.19 19.85 4.60
CA GLY A 283 -19.05 20.01 3.16
C GLY A 283 -18.74 18.73 2.39
N ALA A 284 -18.80 17.53 2.99
CA ALA A 284 -18.52 16.29 2.26
C ALA A 284 -19.54 16.04 1.15
N GLU A 285 -19.05 15.69 -0.05
CA GLU A 285 -19.88 15.30 -1.19
C GLU A 285 -20.44 13.88 -0.97
N LEU A 286 -21.68 13.64 -1.42
CA LEU A 286 -22.30 12.31 -1.40
C LEU A 286 -22.37 11.71 -2.81
N LEU A 287 -22.18 10.40 -2.88
CA LEU A 287 -22.25 9.60 -4.11
C LEU A 287 -23.37 8.58 -4.00
N ASP A 288 -24.06 8.35 -5.12
CA ASP A 288 -24.83 7.13 -5.38
C ASP A 288 -25.83 6.73 -4.26
N MET A 289 -26.36 7.69 -3.50
CA MET A 289 -27.14 7.47 -2.27
C MET A 289 -28.48 6.73 -2.48
N ASP A 290 -28.97 6.65 -3.71
CA ASP A 290 -30.13 5.85 -4.09
C ASP A 290 -29.77 4.37 -4.41
N SER A 291 -28.47 4.09 -4.56
CA SER A 291 -27.92 2.75 -4.77
C SER A 291 -27.89 1.96 -3.45
N VAL A 292 -28.93 1.16 -3.25
CA VAL A 292 -29.14 0.33 -2.06
C VAL A 292 -29.42 -1.12 -2.48
N GLN A 293 -28.60 -2.05 -2.00
CA GLN A 293 -28.78 -3.48 -2.26
C GLN A 293 -29.89 -4.05 -1.38
N ILE A 294 -30.88 -4.62 -2.05
CA ILE A 294 -32.00 -5.35 -1.45
C ILE A 294 -31.70 -6.85 -1.56
N HIS A 295 -32.00 -7.61 -0.51
CA HIS A 295 -32.06 -9.07 -0.58
C HIS A 295 -33.53 -9.50 -0.57
N PRO A 296 -33.96 -10.45 -1.43
CA PRO A 296 -35.37 -10.82 -1.53
C PRO A 296 -35.89 -11.59 -0.31
N THR A 297 -35.00 -12.18 0.49
CA THR A 297 -35.36 -13.07 1.60
C THR A 297 -34.62 -12.71 2.89
N GLY A 298 -35.31 -12.08 3.82
CA GLY A 298 -34.96 -11.97 5.24
C GLY A 298 -36.07 -12.60 6.09
N PHE A 299 -35.70 -13.40 7.08
CA PHE A 299 -36.65 -14.13 7.91
C PHE A 299 -37.49 -13.19 8.79
N VAL A 300 -38.81 -13.38 8.75
CA VAL A 300 -39.76 -12.80 9.70
C VAL A 300 -39.84 -13.74 10.89
N ASP A 301 -39.15 -13.40 11.97
CA ASP A 301 -39.15 -14.16 13.22
C ASP A 301 -40.58 -14.22 13.82
N PRO A 302 -41.17 -15.41 14.02
CA PRO A 302 -42.49 -15.54 14.62
C PRO A 302 -42.61 -14.97 16.05
N ALA A 303 -41.50 -14.89 16.80
CA ALA A 303 -41.48 -14.28 18.14
C ALA A 303 -41.38 -12.75 18.09
N THR A 304 -40.85 -12.17 17.00
CA THR A 304 -40.70 -10.72 16.82
C THR A 304 -41.09 -10.27 15.39
N PRO A 305 -42.34 -10.54 14.94
CA PRO A 305 -42.72 -10.40 13.52
C PRO A 305 -42.63 -8.96 13.01
N ASN A 306 -42.79 -7.98 13.90
CA ASN A 306 -42.71 -6.55 13.63
C ASN A 306 -41.33 -5.93 13.96
N SER A 307 -40.29 -6.75 14.19
CA SER A 307 -38.92 -6.23 14.29
C SER A 307 -38.45 -5.68 12.94
N MET A 308 -37.90 -4.46 12.89
CA MET A 308 -37.23 -3.93 11.69
C MET A 308 -35.92 -4.66 11.38
N LEU A 309 -35.24 -5.19 12.40
CA LEU A 309 -34.08 -6.05 12.21
C LEU A 309 -34.53 -7.48 11.88
N LYS A 310 -34.09 -8.00 10.72
CA LYS A 310 -34.36 -9.37 10.25
C LYS A 310 -33.06 -10.17 10.11
N PHE A 311 -33.15 -11.49 10.27
CA PHE A 311 -32.05 -12.39 9.93
C PHE A 311 -32.03 -12.67 8.43
N LEU A 312 -30.86 -12.58 7.80
CA LEU A 312 -30.69 -12.91 6.38
C LEU A 312 -30.99 -14.40 6.14
N ALA A 313 -32.01 -14.69 5.32
CA ALA A 313 -32.23 -16.03 4.78
C ALA A 313 -31.29 -16.20 3.58
N ALA A 314 -30.24 -16.99 3.73
CA ALA A 314 -29.16 -17.05 2.75
C ALA A 314 -29.64 -17.42 1.33
N GLU A 315 -29.06 -16.81 0.31
CA GLU A 315 -29.35 -17.09 -1.11
C GLU A 315 -29.21 -18.57 -1.48
N MET A 316 -28.31 -19.28 -0.80
CA MET A 316 -28.12 -20.73 -0.88
C MET A 316 -29.42 -21.53 -0.66
N LEU A 317 -30.34 -21.04 0.17
CA LEU A 317 -31.62 -21.71 0.44
C LEU A 317 -32.49 -21.82 -0.82
N ARG A 318 -32.51 -20.76 -1.66
CA ARG A 318 -33.14 -20.80 -2.99
C ARG A 318 -32.29 -21.62 -3.97
N GLY A 319 -30.98 -21.38 -3.97
CA GLY A 319 -29.99 -22.03 -4.85
C GLY A 319 -30.00 -23.56 -4.82
N GLU A 320 -30.05 -24.16 -3.63
CA GLU A 320 -30.04 -25.62 -3.46
C GLU A 320 -31.42 -26.28 -3.68
N GLY A 321 -32.45 -25.52 -4.07
CA GLY A 321 -33.73 -26.05 -4.53
C GLY A 321 -34.97 -25.34 -3.96
N GLY A 322 -34.81 -24.51 -2.93
CA GLY A 322 -35.93 -23.86 -2.25
C GLY A 322 -36.81 -23.01 -3.17
N ILE A 323 -38.12 -23.02 -2.89
CA ILE A 323 -39.15 -22.30 -3.64
C ILE A 323 -39.78 -21.19 -2.79
N LEU A 324 -40.36 -20.18 -3.45
CA LEU A 324 -41.10 -19.09 -2.81
C LEU A 324 -42.59 -19.20 -3.12
N LEU A 325 -43.43 -19.20 -2.07
CA LEU A 325 -44.88 -19.26 -2.17
C LEU A 325 -45.48 -17.94 -1.66
N SER A 326 -46.44 -17.40 -2.41
CA SER A 326 -47.20 -16.20 -2.06
C SER A 326 -48.11 -16.43 -0.83
N PRO A 327 -48.77 -15.39 -0.28
CA PRO A 327 -49.74 -15.56 0.81
C PRO A 327 -50.88 -16.55 0.48
N GLU A 328 -51.29 -16.58 -0.80
CA GLU A 328 -52.27 -17.49 -1.37
C GLU A 328 -51.75 -18.94 -1.52
N GLY A 329 -50.44 -19.13 -1.39
CA GLY A 329 -49.77 -20.44 -1.40
C GLY A 329 -49.25 -20.90 -2.76
N SER A 330 -49.34 -20.08 -3.81
CA SER A 330 -48.82 -20.41 -5.14
C SER A 330 -47.40 -19.90 -5.34
N ARG A 331 -46.61 -20.53 -6.21
CA ARG A 331 -45.37 -19.93 -6.73
C ARG A 331 -45.71 -18.75 -7.66
N PHE A 332 -44.79 -17.79 -7.78
CA PHE A 332 -45.04 -16.53 -8.51
C PHE A 332 -43.80 -15.94 -9.22
N VAL A 333 -42.64 -16.59 -9.11
CA VAL A 333 -41.36 -16.10 -9.67
C VAL A 333 -40.37 -17.25 -9.82
N ASN A 334 -39.43 -17.14 -10.76
CA ASN A 334 -38.24 -17.99 -10.80
C ASN A 334 -37.28 -17.56 -9.67
N GLU A 335 -37.09 -18.41 -8.66
CA GLU A 335 -36.31 -18.08 -7.47
C GLU A 335 -34.79 -17.93 -7.73
N MET A 336 -34.34 -18.24 -8.96
CA MET A 336 -32.96 -18.15 -9.43
C MET A 336 -32.68 -16.91 -10.29
N ASP A 337 -33.67 -16.04 -10.52
CA ASP A 337 -33.44 -14.75 -11.17
C ASP A 337 -32.65 -13.78 -10.27
N THR A 338 -32.31 -12.60 -10.81
CA THR A 338 -31.59 -11.57 -10.07
C THR A 338 -32.35 -11.15 -8.80
N ARG A 339 -31.60 -10.74 -7.76
CA ARG A 339 -32.19 -10.27 -6.49
C ARG A 339 -33.21 -9.16 -6.73
N GLU A 340 -32.91 -8.25 -7.65
CA GLU A 340 -33.84 -7.20 -8.08
C GLU A 340 -35.15 -7.78 -8.64
N HIS A 341 -35.10 -8.73 -9.57
CA HIS A 341 -36.30 -9.33 -10.15
C HIS A 341 -37.15 -10.04 -9.08
N VAL A 342 -36.52 -10.86 -8.24
CA VAL A 342 -37.22 -11.60 -7.16
C VAL A 342 -37.79 -10.64 -6.12
N SER A 343 -37.03 -9.61 -5.70
CA SER A 343 -37.55 -8.57 -4.80
C SER A 343 -38.72 -7.81 -5.41
N ASN A 344 -38.61 -7.39 -6.68
CA ASN A 344 -39.68 -6.67 -7.38
C ASN A 344 -40.93 -7.53 -7.61
N ALA A 345 -40.78 -8.84 -7.81
CA ALA A 345 -41.91 -9.77 -7.87
C ALA A 345 -42.64 -9.85 -6.52
N ILE A 346 -41.89 -9.96 -5.41
CA ILE A 346 -42.50 -9.93 -4.06
C ILE A 346 -43.16 -8.58 -3.77
N MET A 347 -42.50 -7.47 -4.09
CA MET A 347 -43.00 -6.12 -3.77
C MET A 347 -44.27 -5.71 -4.53
N LYS A 348 -44.66 -6.45 -5.57
CA LYS A 348 -45.94 -6.30 -6.29
C LYS A 348 -47.10 -7.01 -5.59
N LEU A 349 -46.84 -7.93 -4.66
CA LEU A 349 -47.86 -8.59 -3.86
C LEU A 349 -48.37 -7.66 -2.74
N PRO A 350 -49.58 -7.90 -2.18
CA PRO A 350 -50.07 -7.16 -1.03
C PRO A 350 -49.12 -7.26 0.17
N THR A 351 -48.89 -6.14 0.86
CA THR A 351 -48.16 -6.12 2.14
C THR A 351 -49.01 -6.75 3.25
N ALA A 352 -48.35 -7.44 4.17
CA ALA A 352 -48.98 -8.20 5.27
C ALA A 352 -49.02 -7.43 6.61
N THR A 353 -48.79 -6.12 6.59
CA THR A 353 -48.80 -5.26 7.78
C THR A 353 -50.09 -4.45 7.89
N ASP A 354 -50.94 -4.83 8.84
CA ASP A 354 -52.12 -4.06 9.25
C ASP A 354 -51.74 -2.89 10.19
N GLY A 355 -52.54 -1.83 10.18
CA GLY A 355 -52.63 -0.86 11.28
C GLY A 355 -51.65 0.33 11.28
N ASP A 356 -50.35 0.07 11.34
CA ASP A 356 -49.42 1.07 11.93
C ASP A 356 -48.65 1.93 10.90
N GLY A 357 -48.60 1.53 9.64
CA GLY A 357 -48.00 2.31 8.53
C GLY A 357 -46.46 2.52 8.57
N VAL A 358 -45.75 2.02 9.58
CA VAL A 358 -44.29 2.17 9.71
C VAL A 358 -43.50 1.07 9.01
N ILE A 359 -44.02 -0.16 8.95
CA ILE A 359 -43.30 -1.34 8.43
C ILE A 359 -43.91 -1.84 7.12
N LYS A 360 -43.06 -2.01 6.10
CA LYS A 360 -43.41 -2.49 4.76
C LYS A 360 -42.91 -3.93 4.59
N GLN A 361 -43.76 -4.90 4.93
CA GLN A 361 -43.42 -6.33 5.01
C GLN A 361 -44.43 -7.19 4.22
N TRP A 362 -43.96 -8.32 3.69
CA TRP A 362 -44.76 -9.31 2.96
C TRP A 362 -44.73 -10.68 3.67
N ASP A 363 -45.75 -11.51 3.45
CA ASP A 363 -45.86 -12.85 4.02
C ASP A 363 -45.55 -13.93 2.98
N ILE A 364 -44.29 -14.02 2.59
CA ILE A 364 -43.82 -15.03 1.63
C ILE A 364 -43.34 -16.26 2.40
N THR A 365 -43.79 -17.45 2.00
CA THR A 365 -43.24 -18.70 2.55
C THR A 365 -42.06 -19.13 1.70
N ILE A 366 -40.87 -19.27 2.31
CA ILE A 366 -39.79 -20.07 1.72
C ILE A 366 -39.99 -21.53 2.14
N LEU A 367 -39.95 -22.45 1.17
CA LEU A 367 -40.08 -23.89 1.38
C LEU A 367 -38.83 -24.60 0.88
N LEU A 368 -38.26 -25.47 1.72
CA LEU A 368 -37.09 -26.29 1.43
C LEU A 368 -37.48 -27.77 1.49
N ASP A 369 -37.17 -28.50 0.43
CA ASP A 369 -37.41 -29.93 0.34
C ASP A 369 -36.32 -30.75 1.06
N PRO A 370 -36.45 -32.09 1.20
CA PRO A 370 -35.44 -32.92 1.84
C PRO A 370 -34.05 -32.77 1.21
N GLY A 371 -33.98 -32.64 -0.13
CA GLY A 371 -32.74 -32.52 -0.88
C GLY A 371 -32.01 -31.20 -0.63
N ALA A 372 -32.68 -30.05 -0.83
CA ALA A 372 -32.16 -28.73 -0.48
C ALA A 372 -31.76 -28.66 1.01
N SER A 373 -32.53 -29.31 1.87
CA SER A 373 -32.35 -29.28 3.32
C SER A 373 -31.16 -30.09 3.81
N ALA A 374 -30.92 -31.28 3.24
CA ALA A 374 -29.75 -32.10 3.57
C ALA A 374 -28.43 -31.37 3.30
N VAL A 375 -28.42 -30.50 2.29
CA VAL A 375 -27.22 -29.81 1.80
C VAL A 375 -27.00 -28.49 2.53
N SER A 376 -28.09 -27.82 2.89
CA SER A 376 -28.09 -26.63 3.74
C SER A 376 -28.09 -26.94 5.24
N ALA A 377 -27.91 -28.21 5.66
CA ALA A 377 -28.11 -28.67 7.04
C ALA A 377 -27.38 -27.84 8.11
N ASN A 378 -26.14 -27.42 7.84
CA ASN A 378 -25.35 -26.56 8.74
C ASN A 378 -26.00 -25.19 9.00
N HIS A 379 -26.78 -24.66 8.05
CA HIS A 379 -27.55 -23.42 8.20
C HIS A 379 -28.94 -23.70 8.79
N ILE A 380 -29.59 -24.78 8.35
CA ILE A 380 -30.94 -25.13 8.82
C ILE A 380 -30.96 -25.41 10.32
N GLY A 381 -29.98 -26.14 10.87
CA GLY A 381 -29.93 -26.37 12.33
C GLY A 381 -29.86 -25.06 13.14
N PHE A 382 -29.21 -24.02 12.62
CA PHE A 382 -29.21 -22.69 13.25
C PHE A 382 -30.55 -21.98 13.09
N TYR A 383 -31.16 -22.00 11.90
CA TYR A 383 -32.44 -21.36 11.64
C TYR A 383 -33.61 -22.05 12.38
N GLU A 384 -33.58 -23.37 12.53
CA GLU A 384 -34.52 -24.19 13.32
C GLU A 384 -34.34 -23.92 14.81
N TRP A 385 -33.11 -23.89 15.32
CA TRP A 385 -32.84 -23.46 16.71
C TRP A 385 -33.30 -22.04 17.02
N LYS A 386 -33.27 -21.14 16.02
CA LYS A 386 -33.82 -19.78 16.11
C LYS A 386 -35.33 -19.68 15.89
N GLY A 387 -36.03 -20.77 15.53
CA GLY A 387 -37.46 -20.74 15.21
C GLY A 387 -37.82 -20.05 13.89
N LEU A 388 -36.82 -19.74 13.04
CA LEU A 388 -37.00 -19.06 11.75
C LEU A 388 -37.39 -20.03 10.63
N LEU A 389 -36.98 -21.29 10.76
CA LEU A 389 -37.48 -22.42 9.98
C LEU A 389 -38.20 -23.41 10.90
N LYS A 390 -39.33 -23.95 10.44
CA LYS A 390 -40.08 -25.00 11.10
C LYS A 390 -40.13 -26.25 10.21
N LYS A 391 -39.83 -27.41 10.78
CA LYS A 391 -40.05 -28.71 10.15
C LYS A 391 -41.54 -29.08 10.20
N VAL A 392 -42.11 -29.44 9.05
CA VAL A 392 -43.52 -29.87 8.90
C VAL A 392 -43.61 -31.02 7.90
N LYS A 393 -44.73 -31.75 7.85
CA LYS A 393 -45.01 -32.67 6.73
C LYS A 393 -45.69 -31.94 5.60
N VAL A 394 -45.56 -32.45 4.36
CA VAL A 394 -46.25 -31.86 3.20
C VAL A 394 -47.77 -31.86 3.40
N ARG A 395 -48.34 -32.90 4.04
CA ARG A 395 -49.77 -32.96 4.39
C ARG A 395 -50.26 -31.86 5.35
N ASP A 396 -49.36 -31.19 6.07
CA ASP A 396 -49.69 -30.13 7.03
C ASP A 396 -49.73 -28.73 6.37
N LEU A 397 -49.42 -28.63 5.08
CA LEU A 397 -49.47 -27.39 4.31
C LEU A 397 -50.91 -27.03 3.88
N LYS A 398 -51.13 -25.76 3.48
CA LYS A 398 -52.40 -25.36 2.84
C LYS A 398 -52.58 -26.10 1.50
N PRO A 399 -53.81 -26.45 1.07
CA PRO A 399 -54.03 -27.15 -0.20
C PRO A 399 -53.39 -26.51 -1.44
N ALA A 400 -53.39 -25.17 -1.53
CA ALA A 400 -52.72 -24.45 -2.61
C ALA A 400 -51.19 -24.61 -2.61
N GLN A 401 -50.57 -24.68 -1.42
CA GLN A 401 -49.14 -24.93 -1.28
C GLN A 401 -48.79 -26.37 -1.67
N ILE A 402 -49.62 -27.35 -1.30
CA ILE A 402 -49.46 -28.75 -1.74
C ILE A 402 -49.52 -28.84 -3.27
N ALA A 403 -50.50 -28.18 -3.90
CA ALA A 403 -50.63 -28.15 -5.36
C ALA A 403 -49.42 -27.49 -6.05
N ALA A 404 -48.87 -26.40 -5.48
CA ALA A 404 -47.68 -25.74 -5.98
C ALA A 404 -46.41 -26.62 -5.86
N VAL A 405 -46.26 -27.32 -4.72
CA VAL A 405 -45.18 -28.28 -4.48
C VAL A 405 -45.26 -29.46 -5.45
N ASP A 406 -46.44 -30.07 -5.62
CA ASP A 406 -46.66 -31.19 -6.53
C ASP A 406 -46.37 -30.79 -7.99
N LYS A 407 -46.83 -29.60 -8.41
CA LYS A 407 -46.59 -29.07 -9.76
C LYS A 407 -45.10 -28.84 -10.03
N TYR A 408 -44.38 -28.24 -9.08
CA TYR A 408 -42.94 -28.01 -9.23
C TYR A 408 -42.15 -29.33 -9.19
N ALA A 409 -42.44 -30.22 -8.23
CA ALA A 409 -41.84 -31.54 -8.14
C ALA A 409 -42.03 -32.38 -9.42
N LYS A 410 -43.20 -32.28 -10.06
CA LYS A 410 -43.46 -32.93 -11.35
C LYS A 410 -42.55 -32.38 -12.45
N ALA A 411 -42.49 -31.06 -12.61
CA ALA A 411 -41.59 -30.43 -13.59
C ALA A 411 -40.11 -30.77 -13.33
N VAL A 412 -39.71 -30.86 -12.05
CA VAL A 412 -38.36 -31.31 -11.64
C VAL A 412 -38.10 -32.73 -12.15
N ALA A 413 -39.02 -33.67 -11.89
CA ALA A 413 -38.89 -35.08 -12.28
C ALA A 413 -38.95 -35.33 -13.80
N GLU A 414 -39.75 -34.55 -14.53
CA GLU A 414 -39.91 -34.68 -16.00
C GLU A 414 -38.77 -34.02 -16.79
N GLY A 415 -37.89 -33.26 -16.15
CA GLY A 415 -36.81 -32.51 -16.83
C GLY A 415 -37.29 -31.28 -17.62
N THR A 416 -38.60 -30.95 -17.56
CA THR A 416 -39.25 -29.88 -18.33
C THR A 416 -39.17 -28.53 -17.61
N ASP A 417 -38.96 -27.43 -18.32
CA ASP A 417 -39.00 -26.07 -17.74
C ASP A 417 -40.29 -25.86 -16.93
N ASP A 418 -40.17 -25.25 -15.75
CA ASP A 418 -41.33 -24.96 -14.91
C ASP A 418 -42.10 -23.72 -15.44
N GLU A 419 -43.22 -23.39 -14.80
CA GLU A 419 -44.08 -22.28 -15.24
C GLU A 419 -43.44 -20.88 -15.18
N PHE A 420 -42.24 -20.76 -14.59
CA PHE A 420 -41.44 -19.52 -14.53
C PHE A 420 -40.09 -19.65 -15.27
N GLY A 421 -39.81 -20.76 -15.97
CA GLY A 421 -38.57 -20.99 -16.71
C GLY A 421 -37.36 -21.37 -15.85
N ARG A 422 -37.55 -21.84 -14.61
CA ARG A 422 -36.46 -22.21 -13.69
C ARG A 422 -35.71 -23.47 -14.15
N LYS A 423 -34.51 -23.26 -14.71
CA LYS A 423 -33.60 -24.34 -15.16
C LYS A 423 -32.73 -24.90 -14.03
N GLN A 424 -32.28 -24.05 -13.11
CA GLN A 424 -31.43 -24.45 -11.99
C GLN A 424 -32.30 -24.91 -10.81
N ARG A 425 -32.34 -26.23 -10.59
CA ARG A 425 -33.23 -26.91 -9.61
C ARG A 425 -32.56 -27.23 -8.28
N GLY A 426 -31.28 -26.87 -8.14
CA GLY A 426 -30.47 -27.25 -6.98
C GLY A 426 -30.39 -28.76 -6.84
N ARG A 427 -30.68 -29.26 -5.63
CA ARG A 427 -30.66 -30.68 -5.29
C ARG A 427 -32.03 -31.18 -4.83
N TRP A 428 -33.11 -30.64 -5.38
CA TRP A 428 -34.48 -31.05 -5.08
C TRP A 428 -34.69 -32.56 -5.32
N THR A 429 -35.22 -33.28 -4.33
CA THR A 429 -35.50 -34.72 -4.39
C THR A 429 -36.96 -35.09 -4.11
N LEU A 430 -37.78 -34.15 -3.63
CA LEU A 430 -39.18 -34.43 -3.30
C LEU A 430 -39.99 -34.79 -4.56
N LYS A 431 -40.66 -35.94 -4.51
CA LYS A 431 -41.59 -36.42 -5.56
C LYS A 431 -42.88 -35.60 -5.59
N ALA A 432 -43.66 -35.75 -6.66
CA ALA A 432 -45.00 -35.16 -6.78
C ALA A 432 -46.10 -36.12 -6.33
N GLY A 433 -47.21 -35.57 -5.82
CA GLY A 433 -48.43 -36.31 -5.50
C GLY A 433 -48.38 -37.02 -4.14
N GLU A 434 -49.28 -37.99 -3.96
CA GLU A 434 -49.53 -38.62 -2.65
C GLU A 434 -48.29 -39.29 -2.01
N GLU A 435 -47.27 -39.65 -2.81
CA GLU A 435 -46.00 -40.19 -2.29
C GLU A 435 -45.24 -39.21 -1.37
N ASN A 436 -45.46 -37.89 -1.50
CA ASN A 436 -44.71 -36.89 -0.72
C ASN A 436 -45.40 -36.45 0.58
N ARG A 437 -46.64 -36.87 0.85
CA ARG A 437 -47.48 -36.32 1.93
C ARG A 437 -46.86 -36.48 3.32
N ASP A 438 -46.10 -37.56 3.50
CA ASP A 438 -45.46 -37.93 4.74
C ASP A 438 -44.00 -37.49 4.86
N GLU A 439 -43.44 -36.93 3.78
CA GLU A 439 -42.09 -36.39 3.77
C GLU A 439 -41.99 -35.12 4.61
N ASN A 440 -40.82 -34.94 5.23
CA ASN A 440 -40.54 -33.79 6.07
C ASN A 440 -39.87 -32.69 5.24
N ILE A 441 -40.45 -31.50 5.30
CA ILE A 441 -39.96 -30.29 4.65
C ILE A 441 -39.70 -29.20 5.69
N TYR A 442 -38.97 -28.15 5.32
CA TYR A 442 -38.80 -26.97 6.15
C TYR A 442 -39.51 -25.77 5.52
N ILE A 443 -40.26 -25.02 6.33
CA ILE A 443 -40.90 -23.76 5.93
C ILE A 443 -40.47 -22.60 6.83
N GLY A 444 -40.40 -21.40 6.27
CA GLY A 444 -40.18 -20.16 7.02
C GLY A 444 -40.85 -18.97 6.36
N ARG A 445 -41.15 -17.92 7.14
CA ARG A 445 -41.69 -16.66 6.62
C ARG A 445 -40.54 -15.73 6.25
N VAL A 446 -40.57 -15.14 5.05
CA VAL A 446 -39.55 -14.23 4.55
C VAL A 446 -40.17 -12.99 3.91
N THR A 447 -39.41 -11.90 3.95
CA THR A 447 -39.74 -10.61 3.33
C THR A 447 -38.50 -10.03 2.64
N PRO A 448 -38.64 -9.19 1.60
CA PRO A 448 -37.56 -8.36 1.10
C PRO A 448 -37.01 -7.45 2.20
N ILE A 449 -35.70 -7.23 2.16
CA ILE A 449 -34.93 -6.52 3.19
C ILE A 449 -33.83 -5.67 2.56
N THR A 450 -33.55 -4.48 3.09
CA THR A 450 -32.30 -3.78 2.77
C THR A 450 -31.12 -4.46 3.44
N HIS A 451 -29.98 -4.47 2.74
CA HIS A 451 -28.81 -5.21 3.20
C HIS A 451 -27.53 -4.37 3.23
N PHE A 452 -27.30 -3.53 2.22
CA PHE A 452 -26.08 -2.74 2.10
C PHE A 452 -26.34 -1.46 1.29
N THR A 453 -25.73 -0.34 1.68
CA THR A 453 -25.80 0.93 0.91
C THR A 453 -24.51 1.13 0.14
N MET A 454 -24.58 1.15 -1.20
CA MET A 454 -23.41 1.39 -2.06
C MET A 454 -23.07 2.88 -2.21
N GLY A 455 -24.06 3.75 -1.98
CA GLY A 455 -23.84 5.18 -1.83
C GLY A 455 -23.32 5.56 -0.44
N GLY A 456 -22.58 6.67 -0.38
CA GLY A 456 -21.97 7.20 0.82
C GLY A 456 -21.14 8.46 0.52
N VAL A 457 -20.25 8.87 1.42
CA VAL A 457 -19.36 10.03 1.16
C VAL A 457 -18.34 9.74 0.07
N ALA A 458 -18.01 10.76 -0.72
CA ALA A 458 -16.94 10.70 -1.71
C ALA A 458 -15.57 10.60 -1.03
N ILE A 459 -14.73 9.68 -1.51
CA ILE A 459 -13.32 9.54 -1.13
C ILE A 459 -12.43 9.40 -2.37
N ASP A 460 -11.15 9.67 -2.19
CA ASP A 460 -10.10 9.31 -3.15
C ASP A 460 -9.41 7.98 -2.82
N GLU A 461 -8.39 7.61 -3.60
CA GLU A 461 -7.61 6.37 -3.41
C GLU A 461 -6.82 6.34 -2.08
N LYS A 462 -6.73 7.47 -1.39
CA LYS A 462 -6.11 7.68 -0.07
C LYS A 462 -7.14 7.75 1.07
N ALA A 463 -8.40 7.46 0.78
CA ALA A 463 -9.50 7.49 1.73
C ALA A 463 -9.74 8.86 2.40
N ARG A 464 -9.29 9.96 1.76
CA ARG A 464 -9.57 11.34 2.20
C ARG A 464 -10.98 11.71 1.77
N VAL A 465 -11.78 12.29 2.67
CA VAL A 465 -13.16 12.71 2.34
C VAL A 465 -13.10 13.94 1.43
N LEU A 466 -13.86 13.90 0.34
CA LEU A 466 -13.87 14.95 -0.68
C LEU A 466 -15.02 15.94 -0.48
N THR A 467 -14.77 17.20 -0.80
CA THR A 467 -15.75 18.29 -0.89
C THR A 467 -15.74 18.87 -2.30
N LYS A 468 -16.87 19.42 -2.75
CA LYS A 468 -16.97 20.11 -4.03
C LYS A 468 -16.36 21.51 -3.95
N ASN A 469 -15.45 21.81 -4.86
CA ASN A 469 -14.86 23.13 -5.08
C ASN A 469 -14.89 23.41 -6.59
N ASP A 470 -15.77 24.32 -7.00
CA ASP A 470 -16.20 24.50 -8.38
C ASP A 470 -16.60 23.16 -9.04
N ASP A 471 -16.06 22.84 -10.23
CA ASP A 471 -16.30 21.58 -10.94
C ASP A 471 -15.33 20.44 -10.53
N LYS A 472 -14.52 20.65 -9.47
CA LYS A 472 -13.59 19.65 -8.93
C LYS A 472 -14.01 19.14 -7.57
N LEU A 473 -13.50 17.94 -7.23
CA LEU A 473 -13.51 17.42 -5.87
C LEU A 473 -12.14 17.58 -5.24
N VAL A 474 -12.08 18.09 -4.02
CA VAL A 474 -10.84 18.32 -3.27
C VAL A 474 -10.94 17.73 -1.86
N PRO A 475 -9.85 17.24 -1.25
CA PRO A 475 -9.87 16.71 0.12
C PRO A 475 -10.27 17.76 1.18
N ILE A 476 -11.08 17.34 2.15
CA ILE A 476 -11.31 18.06 3.41
C ILE A 476 -10.13 17.76 4.34
N PRO A 477 -9.29 18.74 4.72
CA PRO A 477 -8.12 18.48 5.56
C PRO A 477 -8.52 17.93 6.93
N GLY A 478 -7.81 16.88 7.38
CA GLY A 478 -8.03 16.24 8.67
C GLY A 478 -9.20 15.23 8.74
N LEU A 479 -9.88 14.96 7.62
CA LEU A 479 -11.05 14.07 7.57
C LEU A 479 -10.87 12.90 6.57
N PHE A 480 -11.04 11.68 7.08
CA PHE A 480 -10.92 10.43 6.35
C PHE A 480 -12.17 9.56 6.53
N ALA A 481 -12.44 8.64 5.61
CA ALA A 481 -13.55 7.70 5.74
C ALA A 481 -13.26 6.34 5.08
N ALA A 482 -13.80 5.26 5.65
CA ALA A 482 -13.60 3.90 5.14
C ALA A 482 -14.76 2.94 5.46
N GLY A 483 -15.04 2.00 4.54
CA GLY A 483 -16.16 1.05 4.64
C GLY A 483 -17.47 1.62 4.09
N GLU A 484 -18.60 0.98 4.40
CA GLU A 484 -19.98 1.29 3.92
C GLU A 484 -20.48 2.73 4.20
N ILE A 485 -19.69 3.58 4.88
CA ILE A 485 -19.93 5.03 4.97
C ILE A 485 -19.51 5.78 3.68
N THR A 486 -18.74 5.13 2.80
CA THR A 486 -18.16 5.69 1.56
C THR A 486 -18.87 5.19 0.31
N GLY A 487 -18.96 6.03 -0.72
CA GLY A 487 -19.58 5.70 -2.00
C GLY A 487 -18.57 5.45 -3.12
N GLY A 488 -19.08 5.19 -4.34
CA GLY A 488 -18.28 5.10 -5.57
C GLY A 488 -17.57 3.77 -5.83
N ILE A 489 -17.32 2.96 -4.80
CA ILE A 489 -16.59 1.68 -4.92
C ILE A 489 -17.44 0.58 -5.59
N HIS A 490 -18.74 0.49 -5.28
CA HIS A 490 -19.60 -0.65 -5.66
C HIS A 490 -20.71 -0.33 -6.67
N GLY A 491 -20.82 0.92 -7.11
CA GLY A 491 -21.82 1.37 -8.10
C GLY A 491 -23.24 0.86 -7.83
N ASP A 492 -23.84 0.20 -8.83
CA ASP A 492 -25.21 -0.33 -8.82
C ASP A 492 -25.42 -1.54 -7.91
N ASN A 493 -24.39 -2.36 -7.68
CA ASN A 493 -24.51 -3.58 -6.89
C ASN A 493 -23.17 -4.02 -6.29
N ARG A 494 -23.14 -4.20 -4.97
CA ARG A 494 -21.99 -4.80 -4.29
C ARG A 494 -21.89 -6.31 -4.53
N LEU A 495 -20.72 -6.75 -4.99
CA LEU A 495 -20.35 -8.18 -5.10
C LEU A 495 -20.22 -8.86 -3.71
N GLY A 496 -20.59 -10.14 -3.63
CA GLY A 496 -20.52 -10.91 -2.36
C GLY A 496 -19.10 -10.92 -1.78
N GLY A 497 -18.94 -10.74 -0.47
CA GLY A 497 -17.62 -10.73 0.19
C GLY A 497 -16.78 -9.44 0.03
N SER A 498 -17.13 -8.53 -0.91
CA SER A 498 -16.36 -7.29 -1.11
C SER A 498 -16.54 -6.24 -0.01
N SER A 499 -17.57 -6.32 0.84
CA SER A 499 -17.76 -5.41 1.97
C SER A 499 -16.81 -5.67 3.15
N LEU A 500 -16.33 -6.89 3.33
CA LEU A 500 -15.24 -7.13 4.29
C LEU A 500 -13.90 -6.68 3.70
N LEU A 501 -13.73 -6.82 2.38
CA LEU A 501 -12.51 -6.42 1.68
C LEU A 501 -12.31 -4.90 1.68
N GLU A 502 -13.35 -4.11 1.32
CA GLU A 502 -13.27 -2.64 1.35
C GLU A 502 -12.87 -2.15 2.74
N CYS A 503 -13.42 -2.78 3.79
CA CYS A 503 -13.17 -2.40 5.17
C CYS A 503 -11.69 -2.58 5.53
N VAL A 504 -11.06 -3.66 5.07
CA VAL A 504 -9.62 -3.86 5.31
C VAL A 504 -8.77 -2.94 4.44
N VAL A 505 -9.04 -2.87 3.12
CA VAL A 505 -8.23 -2.08 2.17
C VAL A 505 -8.30 -0.58 2.49
N TYR A 506 -9.50 -0.01 2.54
CA TYR A 506 -9.69 1.42 2.82
C TYR A 506 -9.52 1.75 4.30
N GLY A 507 -9.84 0.83 5.21
CA GLY A 507 -9.56 1.02 6.64
C GLY A 507 -8.06 1.17 6.89
N ARG A 508 -7.23 0.25 6.38
CA ARG A 508 -5.77 0.36 6.50
C ARG A 508 -5.24 1.60 5.76
N THR A 509 -5.72 1.88 4.54
CA THR A 509 -5.32 3.08 3.79
C THR A 509 -5.57 4.36 4.60
N ALA A 510 -6.78 4.55 5.10
CA ALA A 510 -7.14 5.68 5.94
C ALA A 510 -6.31 5.73 7.23
N GLY A 511 -6.06 4.58 7.87
CA GLY A 511 -5.21 4.47 9.06
C GLY A 511 -3.74 4.86 8.81
N ALA A 512 -3.21 4.67 7.61
CA ALA A 512 -1.88 5.14 7.25
C ALA A 512 -1.85 6.64 6.91
N GLU A 513 -2.79 7.10 6.08
CA GLU A 513 -2.83 8.48 5.57
C GLU A 513 -3.20 9.50 6.65
N VAL A 514 -4.01 9.12 7.65
CA VAL A 514 -4.37 9.97 8.80
C VAL A 514 -3.13 10.29 9.67
N VAL A 515 -2.16 9.38 9.77
CA VAL A 515 -0.90 9.61 10.49
C VAL A 515 0.11 10.41 9.64
N GLY A 516 0.14 10.17 8.32
CA GLY A 516 1.00 10.91 7.40
C GLY A 516 0.60 12.39 7.27
N SER A 517 -0.70 12.67 7.15
CA SER A 517 -1.21 14.03 6.96
C SER A 517 -1.00 14.92 8.18
N ALA A 518 -1.12 14.37 9.39
CA ALA A 518 -0.86 15.08 10.64
C ALA A 518 0.62 15.52 10.82
N GLN A 519 1.55 15.00 10.00
CA GLN A 519 2.94 15.46 9.94
C GLN A 519 3.14 16.64 8.96
N CYS A 520 2.21 16.84 8.03
CA CYS A 520 2.33 17.78 6.90
C CYS A 520 1.76 19.19 7.17
N GLU A 521 0.89 19.36 8.17
CA GLU A 521 0.28 20.67 8.53
C GLU A 521 1.30 21.78 8.88
N SER A 522 2.60 21.45 9.01
CA SER A 522 3.66 22.45 9.21
C SER A 522 4.23 23.05 7.91
N GLN A 523 3.71 22.66 6.73
CA GLN A 523 4.23 23.07 5.42
C GLN A 523 3.21 23.71 4.46
N HIS A 524 2.02 24.15 4.91
CA HIS A 524 1.02 24.82 4.05
C HIS A 524 1.40 26.27 3.66
N MET A 525 2.42 26.37 2.82
CA MET A 525 2.72 27.40 1.83
C MET A 525 3.36 26.63 0.66
N TYR A 526 3.02 26.95 -0.60
CA TYR A 526 3.53 26.30 -1.82
C TYR A 526 2.94 24.93 -2.23
N GLU A 527 1.61 24.80 -2.30
CA GLU A 527 0.97 23.77 -3.15
C GLU A 527 0.30 24.44 -4.36
N GLY A 528 0.98 24.38 -5.51
CA GLY A 528 0.50 24.95 -6.78
C GLY A 528 1.15 24.35 -8.03
N GLN A 529 1.81 23.19 -7.91
CA GLN A 529 2.52 22.54 -9.02
C GLN A 529 2.19 21.04 -9.20
N GLY A 530 1.47 20.41 -8.26
CA GLY A 530 1.23 18.96 -8.29
C GLY A 530 0.25 18.47 -9.37
N GLU A 531 -0.74 19.28 -9.77
CA GLU A 531 -1.73 18.86 -10.78
C GLU A 531 -1.18 18.84 -12.21
N HIS A 532 -0.08 19.55 -12.49
CA HIS A 532 0.47 19.60 -13.85
C HIS A 532 1.36 18.40 -14.20
N ASP A 533 1.99 17.73 -13.23
CA ASP A 533 2.91 16.64 -13.51
C ASP A 533 2.20 15.37 -14.00
N ASN A 534 0.99 15.06 -13.51
CA ASN A 534 0.29 13.82 -13.88
C ASN A 534 -0.32 13.86 -15.29
N LEU A 535 -0.86 15.01 -15.72
CA LEU A 535 -1.39 15.21 -17.08
C LEU A 535 -0.33 15.21 -18.20
N VAL A 536 0.95 15.22 -17.82
CA VAL A 536 2.09 15.21 -18.76
C VAL A 536 2.53 13.80 -19.14
N TRP A 537 2.27 12.77 -18.33
CA TRP A 537 2.75 11.41 -18.62
C TRP A 537 2.02 10.76 -19.81
N ASP A 538 0.69 10.71 -19.80
CA ASP A 538 -0.07 9.98 -20.84
C ASP A 538 0.01 10.65 -22.22
N LYS A 539 0.21 11.97 -22.26
CA LYS A 539 0.39 12.70 -23.52
C LYS A 539 1.82 12.61 -24.07
N ASN A 540 2.80 12.27 -23.22
CA ASN A 540 4.17 12.13 -23.69
C ASN A 540 4.32 10.95 -24.65
N ASP A 541 3.69 9.80 -24.44
CA ASP A 541 4.05 8.57 -25.17
C ASP A 541 3.91 8.68 -26.70
N GLU A 542 2.93 9.40 -27.24
CA GLU A 542 2.81 9.66 -28.70
C GLU A 542 3.81 10.72 -29.20
N ASP A 543 3.93 11.85 -28.51
CA ASP A 543 4.91 12.91 -28.82
C ASP A 543 6.37 12.40 -28.70
N PHE A 544 6.55 11.37 -27.89
CA PHE A 544 7.83 10.76 -27.54
C PHE A 544 8.39 9.88 -28.66
N GLU A 545 7.58 9.03 -29.29
CA GLU A 545 8.02 8.29 -30.47
C GLU A 545 8.42 9.23 -31.62
N ALA A 546 7.67 10.32 -31.80
CA ALA A 546 8.01 11.37 -32.76
C ALA A 546 9.34 12.07 -32.40
N ALA A 547 9.57 12.37 -31.12
CA ALA A 547 10.84 12.94 -30.64
C ALA A 547 12.04 11.99 -30.85
N GLN A 548 11.87 10.67 -30.66
CA GLN A 548 12.92 9.68 -30.91
C GLN A 548 13.36 9.64 -32.38
N GLN A 549 12.43 9.77 -33.33
CA GLN A 549 12.77 9.84 -34.75
C GLN A 549 13.54 11.14 -35.07
N GLN A 550 13.15 12.27 -34.49
CA GLN A 550 13.84 13.56 -34.70
C GLN A 550 15.24 13.60 -34.08
N MET A 551 15.46 12.99 -32.92
CA MET A 551 16.77 12.96 -32.24
C MET A 551 17.88 12.27 -33.04
N ARG A 552 17.54 11.46 -34.06
CA ARG A 552 18.50 10.80 -34.97
C ARG A 552 18.97 11.70 -36.13
N LEU A 553 18.33 12.85 -36.33
CA LEU A 553 18.62 13.73 -37.47
C LEU A 553 19.80 14.66 -37.18
N LYS A 554 20.75 14.72 -38.12
CA LYS A 554 21.95 15.58 -38.05
C LYS A 554 21.62 17.08 -37.91
N THR A 555 20.41 17.48 -38.33
CA THR A 555 19.82 18.81 -38.15
C THR A 555 19.38 19.10 -36.72
N PHE A 556 18.95 18.08 -35.96
CA PHE A 556 18.60 18.22 -34.54
C PHE A 556 19.85 18.45 -33.68
N CYS A 557 20.94 17.71 -33.92
CA CYS A 557 22.20 17.93 -33.21
C CYS A 557 22.73 19.37 -33.40
N ARG A 558 22.61 19.94 -34.61
CA ARG A 558 22.94 21.36 -34.87
C ARG A 558 22.02 22.35 -34.17
N LYS A 559 20.73 22.02 -33.97
CA LYS A 559 19.83 22.82 -33.12
C LYS A 559 20.26 22.75 -31.66
N VAL A 560 20.75 21.61 -31.18
CA VAL A 560 21.32 21.49 -29.81
C VAL A 560 22.62 22.28 -29.67
N GLU A 561 23.53 22.25 -30.64
CA GLU A 561 24.71 23.15 -30.66
C GLU A 561 24.28 24.63 -30.57
N GLY A 562 23.35 25.05 -31.43
CA GLY A 562 22.81 26.41 -31.44
C GLY A 562 22.14 26.80 -30.12
N PHE A 563 21.34 25.91 -29.53
CA PHE A 563 20.70 26.11 -28.23
C PHE A 563 21.72 26.23 -27.11
N VAL A 564 22.74 25.36 -27.06
CA VAL A 564 23.79 25.42 -26.04
C VAL A 564 24.61 26.70 -26.20
N GLN A 565 24.94 27.11 -27.43
CA GLN A 565 25.64 28.37 -27.68
C GLN A 565 24.80 29.59 -27.29
N GLN A 566 23.50 29.58 -27.57
CA GLN A 566 22.54 30.63 -27.23
C GLN A 566 22.29 30.75 -25.73
N LYS A 567 22.13 29.63 -25.01
CA LYS A 567 21.83 29.60 -23.56
C LYS A 567 23.08 29.81 -22.69
N PHE A 568 24.23 29.25 -23.08
CA PHE A 568 25.43 29.22 -22.24
C PHE A 568 26.56 30.17 -22.69
N GLY A 569 26.38 30.93 -23.77
CA GLY A 569 27.26 32.04 -24.15
C GLY A 569 28.70 31.66 -24.52
N ARG A 570 28.95 30.39 -24.84
CA ARG A 570 30.25 29.87 -25.29
C ARG A 570 30.06 29.00 -26.53
N SER A 571 31.10 28.93 -27.37
CA SER A 571 31.06 28.07 -28.54
C SER A 571 31.01 26.60 -28.14
N ALA A 572 29.89 25.95 -28.41
CA ALA A 572 29.68 24.54 -28.15
C ALA A 572 30.05 23.75 -29.40
N THR A 573 31.34 23.51 -29.61
CA THR A 573 31.79 22.68 -30.73
C THR A 573 31.40 21.23 -30.45
N LEU A 574 30.49 20.66 -31.24
CA LEU A 574 30.25 19.22 -31.25
C LEU A 574 31.53 18.51 -31.71
N ILE A 575 32.30 17.97 -30.76
CA ILE A 575 33.26 16.92 -31.07
C ILE A 575 32.43 15.75 -31.60
N SER A 576 32.72 15.30 -32.82
CA SER A 576 31.96 14.28 -33.55
C SER A 576 31.60 13.09 -32.63
N PRO A 577 30.36 12.59 -32.66
CA PRO A 577 29.86 11.61 -31.68
C PRO A 577 30.79 10.40 -31.58
N LEU A 578 31.09 9.98 -30.35
CA LEU A 578 32.14 8.98 -30.09
C LEU A 578 31.86 7.62 -30.75
N ILE A 579 30.59 7.31 -31.02
CA ILE A 579 30.13 6.07 -31.61
C ILE A 579 28.93 6.40 -32.51
N ILE A 580 28.96 5.94 -33.77
CA ILE A 580 27.74 5.66 -34.55
C ILE A 580 27.90 4.22 -35.07
N GLY A 581 27.46 3.28 -34.25
CA GLY A 581 27.57 1.85 -34.49
C GLY A 581 26.61 1.11 -33.58
N GLY A 582 25.41 0.80 -34.10
CA GLY A 582 24.28 0.36 -33.30
C GLY A 582 23.55 1.52 -32.61
N PHE A 583 22.76 1.21 -31.59
CA PHE A 583 21.76 2.10 -30.99
C PHE A 583 22.30 3.10 -29.94
N ASN A 584 23.63 3.30 -29.87
CA ASN A 584 24.29 3.98 -28.74
C ASN A 584 24.86 5.35 -29.13
N ILE A 585 24.56 6.39 -28.34
CA ILE A 585 25.16 7.73 -28.50
C ILE A 585 25.76 8.19 -27.16
N LEU A 586 27.05 8.55 -27.17
CA LEU A 586 27.78 9.04 -25.98
C LEU A 586 28.06 10.56 -26.08
N TYR A 587 27.49 11.34 -25.17
CA TYR A 587 27.83 12.77 -24.98
C TYR A 587 28.60 12.99 -23.67
N ARG A 588 29.57 13.91 -23.67
CA ARG A 588 30.32 14.32 -22.46
C ARG A 588 30.15 15.81 -22.17
N LEU A 589 29.62 16.13 -20.99
CA LEU A 589 29.57 17.48 -20.45
C LEU A 589 30.54 17.60 -19.26
N ILE A 590 31.24 18.73 -19.14
CA ILE A 590 32.20 18.99 -18.05
C ILE A 590 31.62 20.03 -17.08
N PHE A 591 31.64 19.71 -15.79
CA PHE A 591 31.16 20.58 -14.72
C PHE A 591 32.27 20.87 -13.71
N SER A 592 32.14 21.99 -12.99
CA SER A 592 33.09 22.44 -11.96
C SER A 592 32.77 21.90 -10.55
N ARG A 593 31.59 21.29 -10.36
CA ARG A 593 31.10 20.76 -9.08
C ARG A 593 30.31 19.47 -9.30
N ILE A 594 30.16 18.69 -8.24
CA ILE A 594 29.24 17.56 -8.10
C ILE A 594 27.94 18.06 -7.49
N GLY A 595 26.81 17.72 -8.10
CA GLY A 595 25.48 18.21 -7.72
C GLY A 595 24.46 18.16 -8.86
N SER A 596 23.19 18.47 -8.57
CA SER A 596 22.14 18.59 -9.57
C SER A 596 22.21 19.92 -10.31
N LEU A 597 21.82 19.88 -11.59
CA LEU A 597 21.76 21.05 -12.44
C LEU A 597 20.46 21.82 -12.14
N LEU A 598 20.57 23.09 -11.75
CA LEU A 598 19.43 23.97 -11.50
C LEU A 598 19.50 25.19 -12.43
N GLN A 599 18.34 25.77 -12.72
CA GLN A 599 18.27 27.03 -13.45
C GLN A 599 18.58 28.20 -12.50
N THR A 600 19.68 28.91 -12.74
CA THR A 600 20.14 30.04 -11.90
C THR A 600 19.88 31.41 -12.52
N GLY A 601 19.23 31.46 -13.69
CA GLY A 601 18.74 32.69 -14.29
C GLY A 601 17.85 32.41 -15.49
N LYS A 602 17.33 33.46 -16.13
CA LYS A 602 16.73 33.32 -17.47
C LYS A 602 17.81 32.74 -18.38
N ASP A 603 17.56 31.53 -18.88
CA ASP A 603 18.44 30.79 -19.80
C ASP A 603 19.78 30.25 -19.26
N LYS A 604 20.10 30.43 -17.98
CA LYS A 604 21.35 29.95 -17.37
C LYS A 604 21.13 28.76 -16.44
N TYR A 605 21.89 27.69 -16.61
CA TYR A 605 21.89 26.51 -15.72
C TYR A 605 23.27 26.25 -15.11
N GLU A 606 23.32 25.92 -13.82
CA GLU A 606 24.55 25.66 -13.07
C GLU A 606 24.35 24.47 -12.12
N VAL A 607 25.46 23.82 -11.72
CA VAL A 607 25.43 22.80 -10.68
C VAL A 607 25.33 23.49 -9.32
N ALA A 608 24.10 23.66 -8.86
CA ALA A 608 23.75 24.45 -7.67
C ALA A 608 22.92 23.69 -6.63
N GLY A 609 22.38 22.51 -6.96
CA GLY A 609 21.62 21.66 -6.03
C GLY A 609 22.38 20.41 -5.59
N ARG A 610 21.93 19.75 -4.51
CA ARG A 610 22.45 18.43 -4.09
C ARG A 610 22.35 17.40 -5.19
N PRO A 611 23.27 16.41 -5.26
CA PRO A 611 23.02 15.20 -6.03
C PRO A 611 21.68 14.58 -5.64
N VAL A 612 20.84 14.29 -6.62
CA VAL A 612 19.62 13.50 -6.43
C VAL A 612 19.92 12.10 -6.95
N THR A 613 19.99 11.10 -6.08
CA THR A 613 20.32 9.72 -6.46
C THR A 613 19.13 8.79 -6.20
N LEU A 614 19.01 7.70 -6.97
CA LEU A 614 18.00 6.66 -6.72
C LEU A 614 18.09 6.13 -5.28
N ASN A 615 19.33 5.89 -4.82
CA ASN A 615 19.61 5.48 -3.44
C ASN A 615 19.03 6.45 -2.40
N MET A 616 19.04 7.78 -2.62
CA MET A 616 18.37 8.72 -1.69
C MET A 616 16.85 8.52 -1.65
N THR A 617 16.23 8.27 -2.81
CA THR A 617 14.79 7.98 -2.88
C THR A 617 14.46 6.66 -2.19
N GLU A 618 15.27 5.62 -2.40
CA GLU A 618 15.15 4.32 -1.72
C GLU A 618 15.34 4.46 -0.21
N MET A 619 16.27 5.31 0.25
CA MET A 619 16.50 5.57 1.68
C MET A 619 15.30 6.22 2.36
N VAL A 620 14.66 7.16 1.68
CA VAL A 620 13.45 7.82 2.17
C VAL A 620 12.24 6.88 2.12
N ARG A 621 12.10 6.05 1.06
CA ARG A 621 10.93 5.18 0.84
C ARG A 621 10.98 3.83 1.56
N LEU A 622 12.15 3.20 1.65
CA LEU A 622 12.33 1.82 2.15
C LEU A 622 12.92 1.78 3.55
N ALA A 623 13.79 2.74 3.89
CA ALA A 623 14.42 2.84 5.22
C ALA A 623 13.84 3.98 6.08
N ASN A 624 12.77 4.66 5.63
CA ASN A 624 12.11 5.78 6.31
C ASN A 624 13.06 6.87 6.82
N ILE A 625 14.17 7.12 6.11
CA ILE A 625 15.14 8.14 6.51
C ILE A 625 14.50 9.54 6.36
N PRO A 626 14.49 10.37 7.42
CA PRO A 626 14.03 11.75 7.30
C PRO A 626 14.85 12.52 6.28
N ARG A 627 14.19 13.29 5.40
CA ARG A 627 14.85 14.09 4.35
C ARG A 627 15.89 15.09 4.88
N SER A 628 15.83 15.43 6.17
CA SER A 628 16.80 16.27 6.90
C SER A 628 18.14 15.58 7.22
N ILE A 629 18.22 14.25 7.11
CA ILE A 629 19.46 13.47 7.23
C ILE A 629 20.21 13.42 5.90
N LEU A 630 19.50 13.58 4.78
CA LEU A 630 20.13 13.77 3.48
C LEU A 630 20.82 15.16 3.41
N PRO A 631 21.84 15.34 2.54
CA PRO A 631 22.47 16.64 2.35
C PRO A 631 21.46 17.77 2.07
N PRO A 632 21.70 19.02 2.54
CA PRO A 632 20.83 20.16 2.24
C PRO A 632 20.64 20.38 0.74
N GLU A 633 19.50 20.89 0.31
CA GLU A 633 19.17 20.98 -1.13
C GLU A 633 20.10 21.88 -1.95
N SER A 634 20.74 22.87 -1.32
CA SER A 634 21.76 23.74 -1.92
C SER A 634 23.20 23.18 -1.86
N GLN A 635 23.40 22.01 -1.25
CA GLN A 635 24.73 21.47 -0.97
C GLN A 635 25.40 20.89 -2.23
N THR A 636 26.55 21.43 -2.63
CA THR A 636 27.30 20.96 -3.82
C THR A 636 28.77 20.75 -3.50
N TYR A 637 29.39 19.72 -4.08
CA TYR A 637 30.73 19.27 -3.70
C TYR A 637 31.78 19.63 -4.75
N THR A 638 32.96 20.06 -4.29
CA THR A 638 34.08 20.52 -5.15
C THR A 638 35.21 19.51 -5.29
N VAL A 639 35.11 18.36 -4.61
CA VAL A 639 36.03 17.20 -4.67
C VAL A 639 35.24 15.91 -4.51
N ALA A 640 35.67 14.83 -5.16
CA ALA A 640 35.01 13.51 -5.10
C ALA A 640 35.05 12.91 -3.70
N ASP A 641 36.18 13.04 -2.99
CA ASP A 641 36.43 12.52 -1.64
C ASP A 641 35.31 12.93 -0.66
N LYS A 642 34.94 14.22 -0.64
CA LYS A 642 33.80 14.73 0.17
C LYS A 642 32.45 14.12 -0.21
N TRP A 643 32.25 13.77 -1.48
CA TRP A 643 31.02 13.11 -1.91
C TRP A 643 31.01 11.64 -1.48
N TYR A 644 32.13 10.92 -1.58
CA TYR A 644 32.25 9.56 -1.02
C TYR A 644 32.11 9.54 0.51
N THR A 645 32.61 10.55 1.24
CA THR A 645 32.34 10.71 2.68
C THR A 645 30.84 10.82 2.96
N VAL A 646 30.10 11.61 2.18
CA VAL A 646 28.65 11.77 2.34
C VAL A 646 27.90 10.50 1.97
N LEU A 647 28.32 9.77 0.94
CA LEU A 647 27.78 8.44 0.63
C LEU A 647 28.00 7.49 1.82
N ALA A 648 29.18 7.45 2.44
CA ALA A 648 29.43 6.64 3.63
C ALA A 648 28.57 7.05 4.84
N GLU A 649 28.38 8.35 5.07
CA GLU A 649 27.49 8.86 6.13
C GLU A 649 26.03 8.51 5.87
N MET A 650 25.60 8.52 4.61
CA MET A 650 24.31 8.02 4.18
C MET A 650 24.18 6.50 4.44
N HIS A 651 25.17 5.69 4.08
CA HIS A 651 25.13 4.23 4.35
C HIS A 651 24.94 3.96 5.84
N VAL A 652 25.68 4.67 6.71
CA VAL A 652 25.50 4.59 8.17
C VAL A 652 24.11 5.08 8.60
N ALA A 653 23.56 6.13 7.98
CA ALA A 653 22.18 6.55 8.23
C ALA A 653 21.16 5.46 7.88
N GLN A 654 21.32 4.72 6.78
CA GLN A 654 20.43 3.61 6.45
C GLN A 654 20.40 2.60 7.60
N LEU A 655 21.57 2.18 8.09
CA LEU A 655 21.68 1.23 9.20
C LEU A 655 21.01 1.71 10.49
N VAL A 656 20.98 3.03 10.73
CA VAL A 656 20.39 3.64 11.93
C VAL A 656 18.87 3.80 11.85
N PHE A 657 18.32 3.96 10.64
CA PHE A 657 16.90 4.25 10.42
C PHE A 657 16.08 3.07 9.88
N GLN A 658 16.70 2.10 9.20
CA GLN A 658 16.03 0.89 8.72
C GLN A 658 15.44 0.06 9.87
N HIS A 659 14.20 -0.43 9.70
CA HIS A 659 13.44 -1.10 10.78
C HIS A 659 13.37 -2.63 10.70
N ASN A 660 13.86 -3.25 9.60
CA ASN A 660 13.71 -4.69 9.34
C ASN A 660 15.05 -5.47 9.46
N ASP A 661 14.96 -6.80 9.54
CA ASP A 661 15.96 -7.81 9.97
C ASP A 661 17.31 -7.90 9.22
N LEU A 662 18.01 -6.78 9.01
CA LEU A 662 19.38 -6.78 8.44
C LEU A 662 20.43 -7.37 9.40
N VAL A 663 20.10 -7.51 10.70
CA VAL A 663 21.04 -7.84 11.76
C VAL A 663 20.51 -9.03 12.56
N THR A 664 21.11 -10.19 12.34
CA THR A 664 20.75 -11.47 12.99
C THR A 664 21.39 -11.63 14.38
N SER A 665 22.53 -10.96 14.63
CA SER A 665 23.26 -11.02 15.90
C SER A 665 24.05 -9.75 16.22
N GLU A 666 24.61 -9.67 17.42
CA GLU A 666 25.46 -8.54 17.86
C GLU A 666 26.75 -8.43 17.03
N ASP A 667 27.33 -9.56 16.63
CA ASP A 667 28.55 -9.60 15.81
C ASP A 667 28.26 -9.32 14.32
N ASP A 668 27.10 -9.76 13.81
CA ASP A 668 26.58 -9.37 12.49
C ASP A 668 26.40 -7.84 12.38
N CYS A 669 25.88 -7.19 13.42
CA CYS A 669 25.80 -5.73 13.52
C CYS A 669 27.18 -5.06 13.43
N ARG A 670 28.19 -5.61 14.11
CA ARG A 670 29.56 -5.10 14.09
C ARG A 670 30.19 -5.23 12.70
N THR A 671 29.96 -6.36 12.02
CA THR A 671 30.38 -6.61 10.63
C THR A 671 29.84 -5.55 9.69
N ILE A 672 28.53 -5.33 9.68
CA ILE A 672 27.88 -4.34 8.79
C ILE A 672 28.29 -2.89 9.12
N CYS A 673 28.39 -2.55 10.40
CA CYS A 673 28.82 -1.21 10.83
C CYS A 673 30.31 -0.95 10.51
N ARG A 674 31.19 -1.96 10.62
CA ARG A 674 32.62 -1.81 10.27
C ARG A 674 32.81 -1.59 8.79
N ALA A 675 32.17 -2.38 7.94
CA ALA A 675 32.22 -2.21 6.49
C ALA A 675 31.88 -0.75 6.10
N SER A 676 30.75 -0.25 6.61
CA SER A 676 30.29 1.13 6.35
C SER A 676 31.28 2.19 6.88
N GLY A 677 31.94 1.93 8.02
CA GLY A 677 33.01 2.77 8.56
C GLY A 677 34.27 2.80 7.68
N PHE A 678 34.64 1.67 7.05
CA PHE A 678 35.78 1.62 6.14
C PHE A 678 35.56 2.41 4.85
N LEU A 679 34.33 2.53 4.33
CA LEU A 679 34.05 3.42 3.19
C LEU A 679 34.42 4.88 3.51
N LYS A 680 34.23 5.32 4.76
CA LYS A 680 34.61 6.67 5.20
C LYS A 680 36.14 6.84 5.29
N ILE A 681 36.87 5.80 5.69
CA ILE A 681 38.35 5.79 5.68
C ILE A 681 38.90 5.86 4.25
N LEU A 682 38.38 5.00 3.37
CA LEU A 682 38.75 4.96 1.94
C LEU A 682 38.48 6.30 1.26
N GLY A 683 37.36 6.97 1.59
CA GLY A 683 37.03 8.31 1.12
C GLY A 683 37.90 9.44 1.68
N HIS A 684 38.50 9.29 2.87
CA HIS A 684 39.32 10.33 3.50
C HIS A 684 40.82 10.29 3.16
N HIS A 685 41.39 9.11 2.92
CA HIS A 685 42.85 8.97 2.80
C HIS A 685 43.40 9.13 1.38
N SER A 686 42.54 9.35 0.38
CA SER A 686 42.89 9.43 -1.06
C SER A 686 43.71 8.24 -1.61
N GLN A 687 43.83 7.14 -0.83
CA GLN A 687 44.48 5.87 -1.19
C GLN A 687 43.84 5.19 -2.41
N LEU A 688 42.65 5.65 -2.80
CA LEU A 688 41.93 5.28 -4.02
C LEU A 688 42.52 5.90 -5.31
N GLY A 689 43.70 6.54 -5.26
CA GLY A 689 44.38 7.09 -6.43
C GLY A 689 43.76 8.38 -6.98
N PHE A 690 43.04 9.13 -6.14
CA PHE A 690 42.21 10.25 -6.56
C PHE A 690 42.96 11.59 -6.64
N CYS A 691 43.56 11.87 -7.80
CA CYS A 691 44.06 13.21 -8.09
C CYS A 691 43.67 13.66 -9.51
N GLN A 692 42.57 14.43 -9.64
CA GLN A 692 42.24 15.30 -10.79
C GLN A 692 40.95 16.10 -10.56
N LYS A 693 40.89 17.33 -11.08
CA LYS A 693 39.91 18.39 -10.69
C LYS A 693 38.71 18.57 -11.65
N HIS A 694 38.29 17.54 -12.38
CA HIS A 694 37.23 17.67 -13.40
C HIS A 694 36.10 16.65 -13.21
N TYR A 695 34.86 17.12 -13.34
CA TYR A 695 33.62 16.34 -13.14
C TYR A 695 32.86 16.21 -14.46
N HIS A 696 32.21 15.08 -14.67
CA HIS A 696 31.60 14.74 -15.96
C HIS A 696 30.19 14.21 -15.82
N ARG A 697 29.35 14.54 -16.80
CA ARG A 697 28.10 13.82 -17.07
C ARG A 697 28.26 13.12 -18.42
N ALA A 698 28.01 11.81 -18.43
CA ALA A 698 27.85 11.04 -19.65
C ALA A 698 26.35 10.87 -19.92
N LEU A 699 25.93 11.06 -21.18
CA LEU A 699 24.64 10.62 -21.66
C LEU A 699 24.89 9.43 -22.59
N LEU A 700 24.25 8.28 -22.35
CA LEU A 700 24.44 7.02 -23.08
C LEU A 700 23.08 6.46 -23.54
N THR A 701 22.44 7.07 -24.54
CA THR A 701 21.13 6.57 -25.01
C THR A 701 21.29 5.16 -25.58
N LEU A 702 20.48 4.20 -25.13
CA LEU A 702 20.35 2.85 -25.69
C LEU A 702 18.91 2.66 -26.16
N ALA A 703 18.71 1.99 -27.29
CA ALA A 703 17.39 1.58 -27.76
C ALA A 703 17.41 0.12 -28.22
N PHE A 704 16.36 -0.63 -27.88
CA PHE A 704 16.07 -1.94 -28.46
C PHE A 704 14.56 -2.09 -28.60
N SER A 705 14.11 -2.89 -29.57
CA SER A 705 12.70 -2.98 -29.98
C SER A 705 12.15 -4.40 -29.83
N GLY A 706 10.91 -4.51 -29.35
CA GLY A 706 10.16 -5.76 -29.26
C GLY A 706 10.08 -6.31 -27.83
N TYR A 707 8.93 -6.10 -27.19
CA TYR A 707 8.59 -6.54 -25.83
C TYR A 707 9.36 -5.88 -24.67
N GLY A 708 8.99 -4.62 -24.37
CA GLY A 708 9.17 -4.01 -23.04
C GLY A 708 10.52 -3.35 -22.75
N VAL A 709 10.45 -2.31 -21.91
CA VAL A 709 11.56 -1.48 -21.39
C VAL A 709 12.25 -0.57 -22.42
N MET A 710 12.19 0.73 -22.15
CA MET A 710 12.78 1.78 -22.99
C MET A 710 13.69 2.68 -22.15
N THR A 711 15.01 2.52 -22.30
CA THR A 711 16.00 3.07 -21.37
C THR A 711 16.71 4.31 -21.91
N PHE A 712 16.33 5.50 -21.43
CA PHE A 712 17.31 6.59 -21.35
C PHE A 712 18.44 6.17 -20.39
N ALA A 713 19.68 6.54 -20.67
CA ALA A 713 20.72 6.52 -19.64
C ALA A 713 20.45 7.59 -18.59
N GLN A 714 19.64 7.21 -17.62
CA GLN A 714 19.32 7.96 -16.42
C GLN A 714 20.25 7.58 -15.26
N GLU A 715 21.42 6.95 -15.52
CA GLU A 715 22.39 6.60 -14.47
C GLU A 715 22.77 7.83 -13.61
N TYR A 716 22.77 9.03 -14.20
CA TYR A 716 23.06 10.29 -13.50
C TYR A 716 22.12 11.44 -13.93
N THR A 717 21.11 11.70 -13.09
CA THR A 717 20.31 12.94 -13.10
C THR A 717 21.11 14.17 -12.63
N TYR A 718 22.31 13.95 -12.06
CA TYR A 718 23.20 14.96 -11.49
C TYR A 718 24.62 14.88 -12.10
N ALA A 719 25.46 15.90 -11.89
CA ALA A 719 26.88 15.86 -12.22
C ALA A 719 27.65 15.07 -11.15
N GLY A 720 28.27 13.94 -11.51
CA GLY A 720 28.93 13.03 -10.57
C GLY A 720 30.47 13.02 -10.65
N PRO A 721 31.14 12.25 -9.77
CA PRO A 721 32.56 11.90 -9.91
C PRO A 721 32.87 11.32 -11.29
N LYS A 722 34.02 11.68 -11.87
CA LYS A 722 34.46 11.15 -13.17
C LYS A 722 34.64 9.62 -13.18
N GLN A 723 34.90 9.02 -12.02
CA GLN A 723 35.15 7.60 -11.84
C GLN A 723 33.96 6.76 -12.32
N PHE A 724 32.75 7.22 -12.00
CA PHE A 724 31.49 6.54 -12.35
C PHE A 724 31.29 6.33 -13.85
N ILE A 725 31.77 7.25 -14.70
CA ILE A 725 31.72 7.10 -16.17
C ILE A 725 32.91 6.33 -16.74
N LEU A 726 33.92 6.06 -15.93
CA LEU A 726 35.11 5.25 -16.26
C LEU A 726 34.97 3.79 -15.77
N ASP A 727 33.80 3.43 -15.25
CA ASP A 727 33.41 2.09 -14.83
C ASP A 727 32.50 1.49 -15.90
N PRO A 728 32.50 0.17 -16.14
CA PRO A 728 31.55 -0.44 -17.06
C PRO A 728 30.10 -0.32 -16.54
N PRO A 729 29.10 -0.30 -17.44
CA PRO A 729 27.69 -0.17 -17.05
C PRO A 729 27.23 -1.37 -16.21
N TRP A 730 26.64 -1.12 -15.05
CA TRP A 730 26.26 -2.21 -14.13
C TRP A 730 25.09 -3.06 -14.66
N TRP A 731 24.26 -2.50 -15.54
CA TRP A 731 23.03 -3.10 -16.05
C TRP A 731 23.22 -4.11 -17.19
N LEU A 732 24.45 -4.54 -17.52
CA LEU A 732 24.71 -5.52 -18.60
C LEU A 732 23.97 -6.87 -18.43
N LEU A 733 23.50 -7.18 -17.22
CA LEU A 733 22.67 -8.35 -16.92
C LEU A 733 21.19 -8.03 -16.66
N LEU A 734 20.80 -6.76 -16.63
CA LEU A 734 19.49 -6.22 -16.20
C LEU A 734 19.08 -6.53 -14.75
N GLU A 735 19.56 -7.63 -14.17
CA GLU A 735 19.43 -8.01 -12.77
C GLU A 735 20.66 -7.58 -11.95
N THR A 736 20.45 -7.19 -10.70
CA THR A 736 21.49 -6.62 -9.84
C THR A 736 22.25 -7.68 -9.05
N ALA A 737 23.51 -7.41 -8.71
CA ALA A 737 24.36 -8.37 -8.00
C ALA A 737 23.80 -8.83 -6.64
N GLU A 738 23.03 -7.97 -5.98
CA GLU A 738 22.35 -8.24 -4.71
C GLU A 738 21.01 -8.97 -4.82
N MET A 739 20.42 -9.09 -6.03
CA MET A 739 19.18 -9.82 -6.30
C MET A 739 19.42 -11.17 -6.98
N TRP A 740 20.63 -11.41 -7.49
CA TRP A 740 20.99 -12.58 -8.30
C TRP A 740 20.77 -13.89 -7.54
N SER A 741 19.95 -14.76 -8.13
CA SER A 741 19.42 -15.98 -7.47
C SER A 741 20.42 -17.08 -7.13
N GLN A 742 21.62 -17.10 -7.73
CA GLN A 742 22.67 -18.09 -7.44
C GLN A 742 23.63 -17.59 -6.35
N ASP A 743 24.75 -16.99 -6.76
CA ASP A 743 25.67 -16.30 -5.86
C ASP A 743 26.40 -15.15 -6.60
N LEU A 744 27.18 -14.38 -5.84
CA LEU A 744 27.92 -13.23 -6.35
C LEU A 744 29.02 -13.62 -7.36
N GLU A 745 29.56 -14.83 -7.28
CA GLU A 745 30.62 -15.29 -8.16
C GLU A 745 30.06 -15.76 -9.51
N ASP A 746 28.89 -16.39 -9.53
CA ASP A 746 28.12 -16.66 -10.75
C ASP A 746 27.67 -15.36 -11.44
N TRP A 747 27.17 -14.37 -10.67
CA TRP A 747 26.87 -13.04 -11.21
C TRP A 747 28.12 -12.42 -11.86
N ARG A 748 29.28 -12.48 -11.20
CA ARG A 748 30.55 -11.95 -11.74
C ARG A 748 30.98 -12.64 -13.02
N LYS A 749 30.95 -13.97 -13.09
CA LYS A 749 31.29 -14.74 -14.31
C LYS A 749 30.36 -14.41 -15.47
N THR A 750 29.06 -14.33 -15.19
CA THR A 750 28.04 -14.01 -16.19
C THR A 750 28.19 -12.55 -16.67
N TYR A 751 28.47 -11.62 -15.76
CA TYR A 751 28.74 -10.21 -16.09
C TYR A 751 30.02 -10.06 -16.90
N GLU A 752 31.11 -10.73 -16.52
CA GLU A 752 32.39 -10.69 -17.23
C GLU A 752 32.29 -11.19 -18.68
N SER A 753 31.48 -12.24 -18.92
CA SER A 753 31.14 -12.70 -20.27
C SER A 753 30.48 -11.60 -21.11
N ARG A 754 29.50 -10.87 -20.56
CA ARG A 754 28.82 -9.77 -21.26
C ARG A 754 29.71 -8.53 -21.39
N LEU A 755 30.55 -8.26 -20.39
CA LEU A 755 31.55 -7.19 -20.41
C LEU A 755 32.56 -7.40 -21.54
N GLY A 756 32.99 -8.64 -21.81
CA GLY A 756 33.85 -8.95 -22.95
C GLY A 756 33.25 -8.53 -24.30
N ILE A 757 31.96 -8.80 -24.50
CA ILE A 757 31.20 -8.38 -25.69
C ILE A 757 31.09 -6.84 -25.75
N TRP A 758 30.71 -6.21 -24.63
CA TRP A 758 30.61 -4.75 -24.53
C TRP A 758 31.93 -4.05 -24.84
N LEU A 759 33.03 -4.50 -24.24
CA LEU A 759 34.36 -3.93 -24.47
C LEU A 759 34.80 -4.11 -25.93
N SER A 760 34.52 -5.26 -26.56
CA SER A 760 34.82 -5.44 -28.00
C SER A 760 34.02 -4.49 -28.89
N ALA A 761 32.75 -4.21 -28.56
CA ALA A 761 31.93 -3.23 -29.26
C ALA A 761 32.48 -1.79 -29.06
N MET A 762 32.85 -1.43 -27.83
CA MET A 762 33.49 -0.16 -27.50
C MET A 762 34.82 0.03 -28.24
N GLU A 763 35.69 -0.97 -28.24
CA GLU A 763 37.00 -0.93 -28.91
C GLU A 763 36.87 -0.75 -30.44
N LYS A 764 35.92 -1.47 -31.08
CA LYS A 764 35.61 -1.29 -32.51
C LYS A 764 35.12 0.12 -32.82
N ALA A 765 34.25 0.66 -31.97
CA ALA A 765 33.70 1.99 -32.14
C ALA A 765 34.77 3.08 -31.92
N GLU A 766 35.61 2.93 -30.89
CA GLU A 766 36.75 3.81 -30.62
C GLU A 766 37.77 3.81 -31.76
N ALA A 767 38.02 2.65 -32.38
CA ALA A 767 38.86 2.56 -33.57
C ALA A 767 38.23 3.24 -34.81
N SER A 768 36.90 3.20 -34.96
CA SER A 768 36.20 3.76 -36.12
C SER A 768 36.20 5.29 -36.22
N MET A 769 36.55 6.00 -35.14
CA MET A 769 36.54 7.47 -35.09
C MET A 769 37.72 8.16 -35.80
N GLY A 770 38.85 7.48 -35.97
CA GLY A 770 40.09 8.10 -36.43
C GLY A 770 40.79 9.00 -35.39
N THR A 771 42.10 9.13 -35.52
CA THR A 771 42.97 9.90 -34.62
C THR A 771 43.04 11.38 -35.02
N PRO A 772 42.12 12.23 -34.51
CA PRO A 772 42.61 13.42 -33.79
C PRO A 772 41.75 13.84 -32.57
N ALA A 773 40.88 12.99 -32.03
CA ALA A 773 40.04 13.31 -30.85
C ALA A 773 40.67 12.96 -29.47
N TYR A 774 41.94 12.53 -29.43
CA TYR A 774 42.65 12.07 -28.22
C TYR A 774 43.11 13.18 -27.25
N ASN A 775 42.46 14.34 -27.24
CA ASN A 775 42.73 15.40 -26.25
C ASN A 775 41.84 15.33 -24.99
N THR A 776 41.01 14.29 -24.85
CA THR A 776 39.94 14.25 -23.83
C THR A 776 40.10 13.17 -22.75
N PHE A 777 40.85 12.10 -23.02
CA PHE A 777 41.32 11.13 -22.02
C PHE A 777 42.68 10.58 -22.46
N PRO A 778 43.63 10.30 -21.54
CA PRO A 778 44.96 9.78 -21.90
C PRO A 778 44.96 8.43 -22.64
N VAL A 779 43.91 7.63 -22.47
CA VAL A 779 43.71 6.34 -23.13
C VAL A 779 42.21 6.13 -23.45
N PRO A 780 41.82 5.17 -24.31
CA PRO A 780 40.43 4.88 -24.63
C PRO A 780 39.57 4.52 -23.41
N LEU A 781 38.26 4.75 -23.50
CA LEU A 781 37.30 4.49 -22.43
C LEU A 781 37.13 2.99 -22.18
N SER A 782 37.14 2.16 -23.23
CA SER A 782 37.20 0.69 -23.10
C SER A 782 38.32 0.24 -22.17
N ARG A 783 39.52 0.84 -22.30
CA ARG A 783 40.68 0.53 -21.46
C ARG A 783 40.46 0.93 -20.00
N TYR A 784 39.79 2.04 -19.74
CA TYR A 784 39.40 2.44 -18.36
C TYR A 784 38.33 1.53 -17.77
N MET A 785 37.34 1.09 -18.55
CA MET A 785 36.32 0.15 -18.09
C MET A 785 36.92 -1.24 -17.79
N ARG A 786 37.83 -1.71 -18.65
CA ARG A 786 38.60 -2.95 -18.47
C ARG A 786 39.49 -2.88 -17.24
N GLU A 787 40.23 -1.78 -17.08
CA GLU A 787 41.01 -1.50 -15.87
C GLU A 787 40.12 -1.48 -14.62
N SER A 788 38.98 -0.78 -14.65
CA SER A 788 38.07 -0.67 -13.50
C SER A 788 37.57 -2.03 -12.99
N TRP A 789 37.22 -2.93 -13.90
CA TRP A 789 36.81 -4.29 -13.58
C TRP A 789 37.97 -5.09 -12.96
N GLN A 790 39.14 -5.06 -13.61
CA GLN A 790 40.35 -5.76 -13.14
C GLN A 790 40.85 -5.23 -11.78
N THR A 791 40.85 -3.92 -11.56
CA THR A 791 41.29 -3.26 -10.32
C THR A 791 40.22 -3.25 -9.22
N GLY A 792 39.00 -3.69 -9.53
CA GLY A 792 37.88 -3.73 -8.58
C GLY A 792 37.28 -2.36 -8.26
N ARG A 793 37.75 -1.31 -8.94
CA ARG A 793 37.19 0.05 -8.88
C ARG A 793 35.70 0.05 -9.23
N PHE A 794 35.27 -0.82 -10.14
CA PHE A 794 33.85 -1.04 -10.45
C PHE A 794 33.04 -1.40 -9.21
N PHE A 795 33.49 -2.39 -8.43
CA PHE A 795 32.77 -2.85 -7.23
C PHE A 795 32.75 -1.79 -6.14
N LEU A 796 33.82 -1.01 -5.98
CA LEU A 796 33.84 0.13 -5.07
C LEU A 796 32.83 1.21 -5.47
N SER A 797 32.81 1.61 -6.75
CA SER A 797 31.83 2.57 -7.27
C SER A 797 30.39 2.04 -7.27
N TYR A 798 30.20 0.74 -7.47
CA TYR A 798 28.90 0.07 -7.39
C TYR A 798 28.37 0.09 -5.95
N ALA A 799 29.18 -0.42 -5.02
CA ALA A 799 28.87 -0.46 -3.59
C ALA A 799 28.63 0.95 -3.02
N ALA A 800 29.50 1.92 -3.31
CA ALA A 800 29.35 3.29 -2.82
C ALA A 800 28.03 3.97 -3.28
N ARG A 801 27.47 3.55 -4.42
CA ARG A 801 26.18 4.04 -4.95
C ARG A 801 24.96 3.29 -4.43
N LYS A 802 25.14 2.09 -3.85
CA LYS A 802 24.08 1.18 -3.39
C LYS A 802 24.30 0.75 -1.94
N SER A 803 23.70 1.46 -1.00
CA SER A 803 23.91 1.21 0.43
C SER A 803 23.37 -0.15 0.92
N TRP A 804 22.40 -0.75 0.21
CA TRP A 804 21.90 -2.12 0.45
C TRP A 804 22.89 -3.21 0.03
N ALA A 805 23.63 -3.01 -1.07
CA ALA A 805 24.60 -3.99 -1.57
C ALA A 805 25.97 -3.86 -0.88
N PHE A 806 26.21 -2.78 -0.13
CA PHE A 806 27.55 -2.40 0.31
C PHE A 806 28.26 -3.47 1.14
N ASP A 807 27.61 -4.03 2.16
CA ASP A 807 28.22 -5.05 3.04
C ASP A 807 28.64 -6.30 2.27
N ALA A 808 27.74 -6.82 1.42
CA ALA A 808 27.99 -7.99 0.59
C ALA A 808 29.14 -7.75 -0.42
N MET A 809 29.20 -6.58 -1.06
CA MET A 809 30.32 -6.24 -1.95
C MET A 809 31.62 -6.05 -1.17
N TYR A 810 31.56 -5.41 0.00
CA TYR A 810 32.73 -5.09 0.80
C TYR A 810 33.45 -6.35 1.26
N TRP A 811 32.76 -7.25 1.96
CA TRP A 811 33.40 -8.43 2.54
C TRP A 811 33.86 -9.46 1.51
N ASN A 812 33.11 -9.64 0.42
CA ASN A 812 33.46 -10.63 -0.60
C ASN A 812 34.49 -10.13 -1.62
N LEU A 813 34.54 -8.83 -1.93
CA LEU A 813 35.31 -8.32 -3.09
C LEU A 813 36.28 -7.16 -2.79
N LEU A 814 36.12 -6.43 -1.69
CA LEU A 814 36.91 -5.22 -1.39
C LEU A 814 37.86 -5.40 -0.19
N ASP A 815 37.43 -6.08 0.87
CA ASP A 815 38.14 -6.13 2.15
C ASP A 815 39.57 -6.67 2.03
N GLU A 816 39.75 -7.91 1.55
CA GLU A 816 41.10 -8.49 1.36
C GLU A 816 41.94 -7.73 0.34
N ARG A 817 41.27 -7.09 -0.63
CA ARG A 817 41.93 -6.33 -1.69
C ARG A 817 42.55 -5.03 -1.19
N PHE A 818 41.94 -4.37 -0.21
CA PHE A 818 42.43 -3.12 0.36
C PHE A 818 43.21 -3.31 1.67
N PHE A 819 42.96 -4.39 2.41
CA PHE A 819 43.49 -4.61 3.76
C PHE A 819 44.30 -5.92 3.94
N GLY A 820 44.55 -6.66 2.86
CA GLY A 820 45.33 -7.91 2.86
C GLY A 820 44.52 -9.14 3.25
N ASP A 821 45.09 -10.33 3.08
CA ASP A 821 44.38 -11.61 3.29
C ASP A 821 43.77 -11.73 4.71
N ARG A 822 42.71 -12.55 4.85
CA ARG A 822 42.15 -12.95 6.15
C ARG A 822 42.63 -14.34 6.55
N ASP A 823 42.50 -14.64 7.84
CA ASP A 823 42.56 -16.02 8.30
C ASP A 823 41.44 -16.86 7.64
N PRO A 824 41.76 -18.02 7.05
CA PRO A 824 40.77 -18.84 6.36
C PRO A 824 39.78 -19.48 7.35
N GLY A 825 38.51 -19.53 6.96
CA GLY A 825 37.44 -20.20 7.72
C GLY A 825 36.68 -19.30 8.71
N VAL A 826 36.92 -17.98 8.73
CA VAL A 826 36.13 -17.04 9.55
C VAL A 826 34.67 -16.97 9.05
N VAL A 827 33.71 -17.25 9.94
CA VAL A 827 32.27 -17.17 9.67
C VAL A 827 31.82 -15.71 9.45
N LYS A 828 30.82 -15.50 8.59
CA LYS A 828 30.35 -14.15 8.17
C LYS A 828 30.15 -13.16 9.32
N GLY A 829 29.53 -13.59 10.43
CA GLY A 829 29.29 -12.74 11.59
C GLY A 829 30.56 -12.22 12.26
N ASP A 830 31.69 -12.91 12.11
CA ASP A 830 32.96 -12.65 12.79
C ASP A 830 34.00 -11.91 11.95
N LEU A 831 33.70 -11.61 10.69
CA LEU A 831 34.62 -10.92 9.76
C LEU A 831 35.16 -9.61 10.34
N TRP A 832 34.35 -8.88 11.12
CA TRP A 832 34.76 -7.65 11.81
C TRP A 832 35.99 -7.81 12.72
N LYS A 833 36.21 -9.01 13.28
CA LYS A 833 37.31 -9.34 14.20
C LYS A 833 38.66 -9.35 13.46
N THR A 834 38.68 -9.77 12.19
CA THR A 834 39.89 -9.79 11.34
C THR A 834 40.45 -8.39 11.01
N ARG A 835 39.64 -7.34 11.22
CA ARG A 835 39.97 -5.92 10.97
C ARG A 835 39.83 -5.07 12.23
N ILE A 836 40.05 -5.67 13.41
CA ILE A 836 39.76 -5.00 14.69
C ILE A 836 40.61 -3.73 14.88
N ASP A 837 41.88 -3.77 14.47
CA ASP A 837 42.91 -2.75 14.70
C ASP A 837 42.90 -1.58 13.69
N LEU A 838 42.21 -1.71 12.56
CA LEU A 838 42.28 -0.75 11.44
C LEU A 838 41.35 0.47 11.60
N LEU A 839 40.53 0.52 12.65
CA LEU A 839 39.58 1.61 12.93
C LEU A 839 40.00 2.40 14.17
N MET A 840 40.41 3.65 13.98
CA MET A 840 40.69 4.57 15.10
C MET A 840 39.45 4.79 15.97
N ARG A 841 39.67 4.97 17.27
CA ARG A 841 38.60 5.09 18.29
C ARG A 841 37.56 6.19 18.01
N GLU A 842 37.82 7.19 17.18
CA GLU A 842 36.92 8.34 17.02
C GLU A 842 35.63 8.05 16.22
N LEU A 843 35.68 7.14 15.24
CA LEU A 843 34.57 6.88 14.32
C LEU A 843 33.30 6.32 14.98
N LEU A 844 33.43 5.64 16.14
CA LEU A 844 32.32 5.01 16.86
C LEU A 844 31.64 5.89 17.92
N TRP A 845 32.18 7.09 18.24
CA TRP A 845 31.83 7.81 19.47
C TRP A 845 30.94 9.04 19.31
N SER A 846 30.56 9.37 18.07
CA SER A 846 29.63 10.48 17.77
C SER A 846 28.33 10.36 18.59
N PRO A 847 27.88 11.43 19.29
CA PRO A 847 26.69 11.39 20.14
C PRO A 847 25.40 10.95 19.44
N LEU A 848 25.30 11.15 18.12
CA LEU A 848 24.18 10.74 17.28
C LEU A 848 23.80 9.25 17.43
N TYR A 849 24.78 8.38 17.65
CA TYR A 849 24.59 6.92 17.56
C TYR A 849 24.26 6.22 18.89
N ARG A 850 24.31 6.93 20.03
CA ARG A 850 24.04 6.33 21.36
C ARG A 850 22.54 6.17 21.67
N GLY A 851 21.66 6.74 20.86
CA GLY A 851 20.24 6.96 21.20
C GLY A 851 19.24 5.89 20.75
N ARG A 852 19.45 5.24 19.59
CA ARG A 852 18.34 4.61 18.83
C ARG A 852 18.27 3.08 18.79
N TRP A 853 19.22 2.33 19.36
CA TRP A 853 19.15 0.86 19.36
C TRP A 853 18.92 0.25 20.75
N PRO A 854 17.71 -0.26 21.06
CA PRO A 854 17.42 -0.95 22.32
C PRO A 854 18.24 -2.25 22.50
N ARG A 855 18.49 -3.01 21.42
CA ARG A 855 19.30 -4.24 21.48
C ARG A 855 20.79 -3.94 21.70
N ALA A 856 21.37 -2.94 21.02
CA ALA A 856 22.79 -2.57 21.24
C ALA A 856 23.06 -1.98 22.64
N ARG A 857 22.06 -1.42 23.34
CA ARG A 857 22.22 -0.98 24.75
C ARG A 857 22.60 -2.12 25.70
N LYS A 858 22.20 -3.37 25.41
CA LYS A 858 22.53 -4.54 26.24
C LYS A 858 23.96 -5.03 25.98
N ALA A 859 24.41 -4.90 24.73
CA ALA A 859 25.80 -5.12 24.29
C ALA A 859 26.77 -4.09 24.91
N TYR A 860 26.50 -2.79 24.70
CA TYR A 860 27.39 -1.70 25.09
C TYR A 860 27.62 -1.59 26.60
N ARG A 861 26.65 -2.01 27.43
CA ARG A 861 26.79 -2.07 28.90
C ARG A 861 27.74 -3.17 29.40
N ARG A 862 28.22 -4.07 28.53
CA ARG A 862 29.24 -5.10 28.84
C ARG A 862 30.62 -4.80 28.23
N MET A 863 30.80 -3.62 27.65
CA MET A 863 32.09 -3.14 27.10
C MET A 863 32.66 -1.96 27.91
N GLY A 864 32.29 -1.86 29.19
CA GLY A 864 32.92 -1.01 30.20
C GLY A 864 33.69 -1.87 31.18
#